data_AF-A0AA89CAL4-F1
#
_entry.id   AF-A0AA89CAL4-F1
#
_cell.length_a   1.000
_cell.length_b   1.000
_cell.length_c   1.000
_cell.angle_alpha   90.00
_cell.angle_beta   90.00
_cell.angle_gamma   90.00
#
_symmetry.space_group_name_H-M   'P 1'
#
loop_
_entity.id
_entity.type
_entity.pdbx_description
1 polymer ?
#
loop_
_entity_poly.entity_id
_entity_poly.type
_entity_poly.pdbx_seq_one_letter_code
_entity_poly.pdbx_strand_id
1 'polypeptide(L)'
;MADEVLKLAESGDEEGQLKLGKHYLTLADTGSEDKRVENGKLGTRWLIEASRQGNEEATKKLQECLKTGTGVDASNREDIEWCTETSYTEKKIRYAAKGLFKSLNDTHSEVMSKADYVEAVKKFTGGDILEEKLLLAAGKKIGDQINETEFVKVLSKKIQGQITLTSSEVSDKSEGYKKAGIIEKAIKYPRETASALFDVGLETVSKEGMSWVTSLIPTNQIYLLSVFFLYSFISTRLLFLLVPLVVFYIAMGIMCVTTLQMFYKKRKQREAAHLANALKKYDVGLNVEETKSQYTWNSLTPYIVYFGALPLLIVSFSLANKLYIPCSEFCVLAGILSGVCFTALSDSYDLITLLAMGCSVLSALPTFLHHFPQIPVLTAALTFVCGSPFSIDCGAGFKINFGIPSLAYVIVPLFFVVMAAQKSWQGVYRVLIPHLVCYFWFHLMLSFFPFSTWKGLIRASVGYVLLPLLMPIILLLIFIGALYAVYKLFQTAIFGKLFITLLLGSVPILLTQTKMLLGKQMEKKIRSVKVIVMVIFGVLALIPVIFIKLPSAKSVSTFEMTPEEYVSFCGPGAGNTAPYQMKCNHIQGQKVTWSGELIGAKVTKISNYVEPLMSGLPSFLTDQLRCIYGTEFGDCDKIKSEVDRELCTLMKSLGHDCHLKGHDTYNFAIQVKLEGFDGTVILDAGDSYKNTIVALQAGDTIKFTGNLVDGLGTSSLGIKLKQLSCTSRELDVMMEMEEEDPEEILMREMNGAIAVAFNFFWYPLVEYSP
;
A
#
# COMPACT_ATOMS: atom_id res chain seq x y z
N MET A 1 59.22 -0.69 39.32
CA MET A 1 57.82 -0.56 38.85
C MET A 1 57.76 -0.08 37.40
N ALA A 2 58.62 0.85 36.96
CA ALA A 2 58.61 1.38 35.60
C ALA A 2 58.93 0.33 34.50
N ASP A 3 60.00 -0.46 34.62
CA ASP A 3 60.44 -1.34 33.51
C ASP A 3 59.47 -2.47 33.17
N GLU A 4 58.78 -3.04 34.17
CA GLU A 4 57.82 -4.12 33.95
C GLU A 4 56.52 -3.59 33.33
N VAL A 5 56.02 -2.46 33.81
CA VAL A 5 54.83 -1.78 33.25
C VAL A 5 55.12 -1.22 31.86
N LEU A 6 56.35 -0.74 31.61
CA LEU A 6 56.78 -0.27 30.28
C LEU A 6 56.79 -1.44 29.28
N LYS A 7 57.38 -2.58 29.66
CA LYS A 7 57.38 -3.79 28.81
C LYS A 7 55.96 -4.27 28.51
N LEU A 8 55.06 -4.23 29.48
CA LEU A 8 53.64 -4.57 29.30
C LEU A 8 52.94 -3.57 28.37
N ALA A 9 53.14 -2.27 28.58
CA ALA A 9 52.55 -1.24 27.74
C ALA A 9 53.03 -1.32 26.27
N GLU A 10 54.34 -1.58 26.08
CA GLU A 10 54.97 -1.79 24.78
C GLU A 10 54.53 -3.11 24.12
N SER A 11 54.22 -4.15 24.89
CA SER A 11 53.65 -5.39 24.36
C SER A 11 52.17 -5.27 23.98
N GLY A 12 51.56 -4.10 24.20
CA GLY A 12 50.18 -3.81 23.84
C GLY A 12 49.17 -4.10 24.96
N ASP A 13 49.62 -4.38 26.19
CA ASP A 13 48.73 -4.68 27.32
C ASP A 13 47.89 -3.46 27.69
N GLU A 14 46.56 -3.61 27.64
CA GLU A 14 45.58 -2.55 27.91
C GLU A 14 45.81 -1.91 29.30
N GLU A 15 46.06 -2.73 30.31
CA GLU A 15 46.19 -2.27 31.70
C GLU A 15 47.56 -1.66 31.98
N GLY A 16 48.62 -2.18 31.37
CA GLY A 16 49.96 -1.59 31.36
C GLY A 16 49.96 -0.20 30.74
N GLN A 17 49.31 -0.03 29.57
CA GLN A 17 49.17 1.27 28.91
C GLN A 17 48.39 2.27 29.77
N LEU A 18 47.30 1.85 30.41
CA LEU A 18 46.54 2.68 31.34
C LEU A 18 47.39 3.12 32.55
N LYS A 19 48.11 2.18 33.19
CA LYS A 19 48.96 2.47 34.35
C LYS A 19 50.07 3.45 34.00
N LEU A 20 50.70 3.26 32.83
CA LEU A 20 51.75 4.13 32.33
C LEU A 20 51.22 5.53 31.97
N GLY A 21 50.06 5.59 31.32
CA GLY A 21 49.37 6.84 31.01
C GLY A 21 49.04 7.66 32.26
N LYS A 22 48.47 7.02 33.30
CA LYS A 22 48.23 7.67 34.60
C LYS A 22 49.52 8.15 35.25
N HIS A 23 50.57 7.33 35.22
CA HIS A 23 51.86 7.69 35.82
C HIS A 23 52.44 8.97 35.20
N TYR A 24 52.46 9.07 33.87
CA TYR A 24 52.94 10.26 33.18
C TYR A 24 52.06 11.50 33.42
N LEU A 25 50.73 11.35 33.51
CA LEU A 25 49.86 12.47 33.88
C LEU A 25 50.17 12.98 35.30
N THR A 26 50.39 12.10 36.28
CA THR A 26 50.78 12.52 37.64
C THR A 26 52.13 13.23 37.65
N LEU A 27 53.09 12.79 36.84
CA LEU A 27 54.38 13.47 36.67
C LEU A 27 54.24 14.83 35.97
N ALA A 28 53.22 15.00 35.12
CA ALA A 28 52.92 16.28 34.51
C ALA A 28 52.34 17.26 35.53
N ASP A 29 51.49 16.78 36.45
CA ASP A 29 50.88 17.62 37.49
C ASP A 29 51.85 18.06 38.59
N THR A 30 52.98 17.36 38.75
CA THR A 30 54.00 17.60 39.81
C THR A 30 55.33 18.14 39.30
N GLY A 31 55.51 18.23 37.98
CA GLY A 31 56.76 18.63 37.31
C GLY A 31 56.90 20.14 37.05
N SER A 32 58.07 20.55 36.55
CA SER A 32 58.28 21.90 35.98
C SER A 32 57.46 22.09 34.70
N GLU A 33 57.19 23.35 34.29
CA GLU A 33 56.33 23.64 33.12
C GLU A 33 56.78 22.92 31.84
N ASP A 34 58.10 22.80 31.59
CA ASP A 34 58.64 22.06 30.45
C ASP A 34 58.35 20.54 30.53
N LYS A 35 58.50 19.96 31.72
CA LYS A 35 58.20 18.54 31.97
C LYS A 35 56.71 18.26 31.97
N ARG A 36 55.88 19.25 32.31
CA ARG A 36 54.42 19.15 32.27
C ARG A 36 53.91 18.96 30.84
N VAL A 37 54.47 19.70 29.88
CA VAL A 37 54.12 19.54 28.46
C VAL A 37 54.58 18.18 27.94
N GLU A 38 55.82 17.79 28.21
CA GLU A 38 56.39 16.51 27.74
C GLU A 38 55.68 15.29 28.33
N ASN A 39 55.55 15.24 29.66
CA ASN A 39 54.88 14.14 30.36
C ASN A 39 53.38 14.12 30.06
N GLY A 40 52.74 15.28 29.87
CA GLY A 40 51.36 15.36 29.44
C GLY A 40 51.14 14.71 28.07
N LYS A 41 52.05 14.93 27.11
CA LYS A 41 51.98 14.30 25.78
C LYS A 41 52.21 12.79 25.85
N LEU A 42 53.18 12.33 26.66
CA LEU A 42 53.42 10.90 26.87
C LEU A 42 52.23 10.22 27.56
N GLY A 43 51.66 10.87 28.57
CA GLY A 43 50.48 10.38 29.28
C GLY A 43 49.27 10.24 28.36
N THR A 44 48.96 11.30 27.61
CA THR A 44 47.85 11.25 26.63
C THR A 44 48.10 10.23 25.52
N ARG A 45 49.33 10.07 25.02
CA ARG A 45 49.67 9.03 24.03
C ARG A 45 49.34 7.61 24.52
N TRP A 46 49.76 7.24 25.73
CA TRP A 46 49.47 5.91 26.28
C TRP A 46 47.98 5.72 26.60
N LEU A 47 47.31 6.78 27.05
CA LEU A 47 45.87 6.74 27.28
C LEU A 47 45.06 6.62 25.97
N ILE A 48 45.51 7.22 24.87
CA ILE A 48 44.90 7.04 23.55
C ILE A 48 44.96 5.58 23.13
N GLU A 49 46.13 4.93 23.25
CA GLU A 49 46.28 3.50 22.91
C GLU A 49 45.38 2.62 23.79
N ALA A 50 45.39 2.81 25.12
CA ALA A 50 44.50 2.07 26.02
C ALA A 50 43.01 2.33 25.71
N SER A 51 42.64 3.58 25.40
CA SER A 51 41.27 3.95 25.06
C SER A 51 40.82 3.31 23.75
N ARG A 52 41.69 3.25 22.72
CA ARG A 52 41.42 2.58 21.43
C ARG A 52 41.12 1.09 21.58
N GLN A 53 41.66 0.43 22.60
CA GLN A 53 41.34 -0.95 22.95
C GLN A 53 39.99 -1.11 23.67
N GLY A 54 39.33 0.00 24.03
CA GLY A 54 38.07 0.01 24.76
C GLY A 54 38.20 0.26 26.26
N ASN A 55 39.35 0.69 26.78
CA ASN A 55 39.49 0.98 28.20
C ASN A 55 38.65 2.21 28.62
N GLU A 56 37.60 1.98 29.41
CA GLU A 56 36.70 3.05 29.85
C GLU A 56 37.39 4.05 30.79
N GLU A 57 38.31 3.58 31.63
CA GLU A 57 39.03 4.45 32.57
C GLU A 57 40.02 5.36 31.85
N ALA A 58 40.72 4.84 30.83
CA ALA A 58 41.56 5.65 29.95
C ALA A 58 40.72 6.73 29.24
N THR A 59 39.52 6.35 28.76
CA THR A 59 38.60 7.28 28.10
C THR A 59 38.15 8.40 29.05
N LYS A 60 37.85 8.09 30.32
CA LYS A 60 37.52 9.11 31.33
C LYS A 60 38.70 10.04 31.61
N LYS A 61 39.92 9.51 31.67
CA LYS A 61 41.14 10.32 31.87
C LYS A 61 41.42 11.23 30.67
N LEU A 62 41.18 10.76 29.44
CA LEU A 62 41.26 11.58 28.23
C LEU A 62 40.22 12.71 28.21
N GLN A 63 39.00 12.47 28.69
CA GLN A 63 37.99 13.53 28.87
C GLN A 63 38.43 14.59 29.88
N GLU A 64 39.12 14.20 30.94
CA GLU A 64 39.72 15.11 31.92
C GLU A 64 40.81 15.96 31.27
N CYS A 65 41.73 15.34 30.53
CA CYS A 65 42.78 16.03 29.76
C CYS A 65 42.23 17.05 28.75
N LEU A 66 41.12 16.73 28.06
CA LEU A 66 40.43 17.66 27.16
C LEU A 66 39.89 18.90 27.88
N LYS A 67 39.39 18.74 29.11
CA LYS A 67 38.85 19.84 29.92
C LYS A 67 39.95 20.72 30.51
N THR A 68 41.04 20.11 30.97
CA THR A 68 42.15 20.84 31.62
C THR A 68 43.18 21.36 30.63
N GLY A 69 43.19 20.86 29.39
CA GLY A 69 44.23 21.12 28.39
C GLY A 69 45.55 20.37 28.67
N THR A 70 45.59 19.47 29.65
CA THR A 70 46.81 18.76 30.04
C THR A 70 47.23 17.78 28.94
N GLY A 71 48.38 18.03 28.32
CA GLY A 71 48.94 17.13 27.30
C GLY A 71 48.23 17.13 25.95
N VAL A 72 47.27 18.04 25.74
CA VAL A 72 46.51 18.15 24.48
C VAL A 72 47.19 19.17 23.56
N ASP A 73 47.47 18.78 22.32
CA ASP A 73 48.01 19.66 21.28
C ASP A 73 47.30 19.43 19.93
N ALA A 74 47.70 20.19 18.90
CA ALA A 74 47.11 20.07 17.57
C ALA A 74 47.33 18.69 16.91
N SER A 75 48.31 17.90 17.36
CA SER A 75 48.64 16.60 16.76
C SER A 75 47.84 15.44 17.37
N ASN A 76 47.47 15.52 18.65
CA ASN A 76 46.73 14.45 19.34
C ASN A 76 45.25 14.78 19.61
N ARG A 77 44.83 16.05 19.46
CA ARG A 77 43.46 16.49 19.76
C ARG A 77 42.40 15.66 19.03
N GLU A 78 42.56 15.42 17.72
CA GLU A 78 41.58 14.64 16.93
C GLU A 78 41.44 13.20 17.44
N ASP A 79 42.56 12.58 17.84
CA ASP A 79 42.58 11.23 18.40
C ASP A 79 41.91 11.16 19.78
N ILE A 80 42.12 12.19 20.61
CA ILE A 80 41.50 12.29 21.93
C ILE A 80 39.98 12.52 21.76
N GLU A 81 39.58 13.47 20.90
CA GLU A 81 38.17 13.73 20.59
C GLU A 81 37.49 12.46 20.07
N TRP A 82 38.10 11.77 19.10
CA TRP A 82 37.62 10.48 18.60
C TRP A 82 37.46 9.44 19.71
N CYS A 83 38.45 9.29 20.60
CA CYS A 83 38.37 8.39 21.75
C CYS A 83 37.23 8.78 22.70
N THR A 84 36.93 10.06 22.88
CA THR A 84 35.86 10.49 23.80
C THR A 84 34.45 10.41 23.21
N GLU A 85 34.31 10.56 21.89
CA GLU A 85 33.02 10.53 21.19
C GLU A 85 32.63 9.11 20.75
N THR A 86 33.60 8.23 20.53
CA THR A 86 33.36 6.87 20.05
C THR A 86 32.90 5.94 21.17
N SER A 87 31.85 5.14 20.93
CA SER A 87 31.32 4.21 21.93
C SER A 87 32.28 3.05 22.24
N TYR A 88 32.22 2.50 23.46
CA TYR A 88 32.98 1.32 23.88
C TYR A 88 32.92 0.18 22.84
N THR A 89 31.71 -0.16 22.40
CA THR A 89 31.45 -1.23 21.43
C THR A 89 32.12 -0.95 20.09
N GLU A 90 32.11 0.29 19.62
CA GLU A 90 32.79 0.66 18.37
C GLU A 90 34.31 0.50 18.48
N LYS A 91 34.91 0.91 19.60
CA LYS A 91 36.35 0.77 19.83
C LYS A 91 36.76 -0.69 19.84
N LYS A 92 36.02 -1.54 20.56
CA LYS A 92 36.22 -3.00 20.59
C LYS A 92 36.10 -3.63 19.20
N ILE A 93 35.10 -3.24 18.40
CA ILE A 93 34.97 -3.71 17.01
C ILE A 93 36.18 -3.29 16.18
N ARG A 94 36.62 -2.03 16.29
CA ARG A 94 37.74 -1.51 15.51
C ARG A 94 39.08 -2.15 15.91
N TYR A 95 39.28 -2.38 17.20
CA TYR A 95 40.44 -3.11 17.72
C TYR A 95 40.48 -4.55 17.22
N ALA A 96 39.37 -5.28 17.31
CA ALA A 96 39.26 -6.63 16.76
C ALA A 96 39.46 -6.67 15.24
N ALA A 97 38.91 -5.70 14.51
CA ALA A 97 39.10 -5.56 13.06
C ALA A 97 40.56 -5.29 12.67
N LYS A 98 41.28 -4.52 13.49
CA LYS A 98 42.72 -4.30 13.32
C LYS A 98 43.52 -5.59 13.52
N GLY A 99 43.18 -6.37 14.55
CA GLY A 99 43.75 -7.70 14.77
C GLY A 99 43.52 -8.64 13.57
N LEU A 100 42.30 -8.65 13.04
CA LEU A 100 41.96 -9.40 11.82
C LEU A 100 42.80 -8.93 10.62
N PHE A 101 42.89 -7.63 10.37
CA PHE A 101 43.68 -7.09 9.26
C PHE A 101 45.16 -7.50 9.36
N LYS A 102 45.75 -7.41 10.56
CA LYS A 102 47.13 -7.83 10.81
C LYS A 102 47.34 -9.33 10.53
N SER A 103 46.35 -10.16 10.82
CA SER A 103 46.41 -11.60 10.52
C SER A 103 46.19 -11.94 9.04
N LEU A 104 45.55 -11.06 8.27
CA LEU A 104 45.43 -11.19 6.82
C LEU A 104 46.69 -10.69 6.10
N ASN A 105 47.38 -9.72 6.69
CA ASN A 105 48.56 -9.10 6.11
C ASN A 105 49.87 -9.78 6.58
N ASP A 106 50.16 -10.95 6.02
CA ASP A 106 51.39 -11.73 6.29
C ASP A 106 52.68 -10.93 5.99
N THR A 107 52.62 -9.89 5.16
CA THR A 107 53.78 -9.06 4.75
C THR A 107 54.02 -7.83 5.61
N HIS A 108 53.10 -7.50 6.53
CA HIS A 108 53.12 -6.27 7.34
C HIS A 108 53.28 -4.97 6.54
N SER A 109 52.85 -4.96 5.26
CA SER A 109 52.86 -3.78 4.41
C SER A 109 51.76 -2.79 4.83
N GLU A 110 52.00 -1.48 4.73
CA GLU A 110 50.96 -0.47 5.08
C GLU A 110 49.73 -0.56 4.18
N VAL A 111 49.90 -1.09 2.96
CA VAL A 111 48.86 -1.20 1.94
C VAL A 111 48.94 -2.56 1.27
N MET A 112 47.81 -3.28 1.23
CA MET A 112 47.68 -4.53 0.49
C MET A 112 47.06 -4.28 -0.89
N SER A 113 47.58 -4.97 -1.92
CA SER A 113 46.89 -5.01 -3.20
C SER A 113 45.62 -5.86 -3.09
N LYS A 114 44.62 -5.56 -3.94
CA LYS A 114 43.38 -6.33 -3.99
C LYS A 114 43.59 -7.82 -4.27
N ALA A 115 44.60 -8.18 -5.08
CA ALA A 115 44.90 -9.57 -5.39
C ALA A 115 45.42 -10.31 -4.15
N ASP A 116 46.39 -9.71 -3.45
CA ASP A 116 46.97 -10.28 -2.22
C ASP A 116 45.92 -10.38 -1.12
N TYR A 117 45.04 -9.38 -1.01
CA TYR A 117 43.92 -9.41 -0.06
C TYR A 117 42.94 -10.55 -0.34
N VAL A 118 42.58 -10.77 -1.61
CA VAL A 118 41.66 -11.86 -2.00
C VAL A 118 42.27 -13.22 -1.66
N GLU A 119 43.56 -13.39 -1.89
CA GLU A 119 44.27 -14.64 -1.57
C GLU A 119 44.38 -14.85 -0.05
N ALA A 120 44.73 -13.80 0.70
CA ALA A 120 44.79 -13.83 2.16
C ALA A 120 43.45 -14.21 2.80
N VAL A 121 42.35 -13.61 2.33
CA VAL A 121 41.00 -13.91 2.84
C VAL A 121 40.61 -15.37 2.56
N LYS A 122 40.92 -15.90 1.37
CA LYS A 122 40.65 -17.31 1.01
C LYS A 122 41.43 -18.29 1.89
N LYS A 123 42.70 -17.99 2.17
CA LYS A 123 43.55 -18.80 3.05
C LYS A 123 43.05 -18.76 4.50
N PHE A 124 42.58 -17.59 4.94
CA PHE A 124 42.16 -17.34 6.32
C PHE A 124 40.84 -18.02 6.71
N THR A 125 39.84 -17.99 5.84
CA THR A 125 38.47 -18.43 6.20
C THR A 125 38.34 -19.94 6.31
N GLY A 126 39.31 -20.72 5.82
CA GLY A 126 39.36 -22.17 5.99
C GLY A 126 38.12 -22.92 5.49
N GLY A 127 37.35 -22.32 4.58
CA GLY A 127 36.09 -22.86 4.06
C GLY A 127 34.80 -22.25 4.64
N ASP A 128 34.84 -21.25 5.54
CA ASP A 128 33.64 -20.46 5.86
C ASP A 128 33.31 -19.52 4.68
N ILE A 129 32.44 -20.04 3.82
CA ILE A 129 31.96 -19.41 2.59
C ILE A 129 31.30 -18.04 2.89
N LEU A 130 30.64 -17.86 4.05
CA LEU A 130 29.94 -16.61 4.35
C LEU A 130 30.90 -15.53 4.84
N GLU A 131 31.83 -15.89 5.73
CA GLU A 131 32.86 -14.98 6.23
C GLU A 131 33.74 -14.47 5.09
N GLU A 132 34.17 -15.37 4.20
CA GLU A 132 34.94 -15.04 2.99
C GLU A 132 34.23 -13.99 2.14
N LYS A 133 32.96 -14.22 1.79
CA LYS A 133 32.17 -13.27 0.98
C LYS A 133 32.09 -11.90 1.62
N LEU A 134 31.84 -11.87 2.93
CA LEU A 134 31.61 -10.63 3.65
C LEU A 134 32.88 -9.78 3.72
N LEU A 135 34.05 -10.41 3.83
CA LEU A 135 35.35 -9.77 3.81
C LEU A 135 35.75 -9.33 2.38
N LEU A 136 35.59 -10.20 1.37
CA LEU A 136 35.84 -9.84 -0.03
C LEU A 136 34.97 -8.66 -0.49
N ALA A 137 33.70 -8.64 -0.08
CA ALA A 137 32.80 -7.54 -0.37
C ALA A 137 33.19 -6.24 0.35
N ALA A 138 33.77 -6.32 1.55
CA ALA A 138 34.33 -5.15 2.24
C ALA A 138 35.58 -4.63 1.50
N GLY A 139 36.49 -5.52 1.08
CA GLY A 139 37.65 -5.16 0.25
C GLY A 139 37.26 -4.49 -1.08
N LYS A 140 36.26 -5.04 -1.78
CA LYS A 140 35.75 -4.46 -3.04
C LYS A 140 35.19 -3.03 -2.85
N LYS A 141 34.62 -2.73 -1.69
CA LYS A 141 34.09 -1.40 -1.36
C LYS A 141 35.19 -0.38 -1.05
N ILE A 142 36.33 -0.82 -0.57
CA ILE A 142 37.49 0.04 -0.26
C ILE A 142 38.18 0.47 -1.55
N GLY A 143 38.41 -0.46 -2.48
CA GLY A 143 39.03 -0.18 -3.77
C GLY A 143 40.16 -1.14 -4.09
N ASP A 144 41.14 -0.69 -4.88
CA ASP A 144 42.26 -1.52 -5.34
C ASP A 144 43.44 -1.54 -4.36
N GLN A 145 43.53 -0.54 -3.48
CA GLN A 145 44.50 -0.45 -2.39
C GLN A 145 43.79 -0.48 -1.05
N ILE A 146 44.07 -1.49 -0.24
CA ILE A 146 43.40 -1.71 1.04
C ILE A 146 44.38 -1.37 2.17
N ASN A 147 44.09 -0.29 2.89
CA ASN A 147 44.84 0.11 4.09
C ASN A 147 44.10 -0.34 5.36
N GLU A 148 44.83 -0.40 6.49
CA GLU A 148 44.28 -0.81 7.79
C GLU A 148 43.11 0.11 8.20
N THR A 149 43.29 1.42 8.09
CA THR A 149 42.33 2.41 8.59
C THR A 149 40.98 2.35 7.88
N GLU A 150 40.95 2.28 6.54
CA GLU A 150 39.70 2.15 5.79
C GLU A 150 39.09 0.76 5.95
N PHE A 151 39.90 -0.31 6.05
CA PHE A 151 39.38 -1.64 6.34
C PHE A 151 38.62 -1.68 7.68
N VAL A 152 39.26 -1.20 8.74
CA VAL A 152 38.69 -1.13 10.09
C VAL A 152 37.43 -0.28 10.11
N LYS A 153 37.44 0.88 9.44
CA LYS A 153 36.31 1.79 9.35
C LYS A 153 35.13 1.19 8.58
N VAL A 154 35.37 0.57 7.42
CA VAL A 154 34.31 -0.10 6.63
C VAL A 154 33.71 -1.27 7.41
N LEU A 155 34.55 -2.08 8.05
CA LEU A 155 34.09 -3.24 8.83
C LEU A 155 33.26 -2.81 10.04
N SER A 156 33.74 -1.82 10.79
CA SER A 156 33.05 -1.25 11.95
C SER A 156 31.68 -0.69 11.57
N LYS A 157 31.63 0.17 10.54
CA LYS A 157 30.36 0.75 10.04
C LYS A 157 29.38 -0.30 9.53
N LYS A 158 29.88 -1.38 8.92
CA LYS A 158 29.05 -2.51 8.46
C LYS A 158 28.44 -3.26 9.63
N ILE A 159 29.26 -3.59 10.64
CA ILE A 159 28.84 -4.32 11.83
C ILE A 159 27.80 -3.53 12.64
N GLN A 160 27.92 -2.20 12.69
CA GLN A 160 26.95 -1.32 13.34
C GLN A 160 25.71 -1.00 12.50
N GLY A 161 25.67 -1.40 11.23
CA GLY A 161 24.55 -1.12 10.32
C GLY A 161 24.50 0.29 9.75
N GLN A 162 25.58 1.06 9.85
CA GLN A 162 25.71 2.37 9.19
C GLN A 162 25.95 2.23 7.69
N ILE A 163 26.56 1.11 7.26
CA ILE A 163 26.84 0.80 5.86
C ILE A 163 26.27 -0.59 5.54
N THR A 164 25.60 -0.72 4.40
CA THR A 164 25.27 -2.03 3.81
C THR A 164 26.16 -2.33 2.61
N LEU A 165 26.52 -3.60 2.44
CA LEU A 165 27.17 -4.09 1.22
C LEU A 165 26.11 -4.53 0.22
N THR A 166 26.24 -4.07 -1.01
CA THR A 166 25.31 -4.34 -2.10
C THR A 166 25.33 -5.81 -2.48
N SER A 167 24.23 -6.31 -3.02
CA SER A 167 24.13 -7.70 -3.51
C SER A 167 25.12 -7.96 -4.65
N SER A 168 25.51 -6.90 -5.38
CA SER A 168 26.55 -6.93 -6.42
C SER A 168 27.97 -7.10 -5.87
N GLU A 169 28.21 -6.70 -4.62
CA GLU A 169 29.50 -6.85 -3.94
C GLU A 169 29.63 -8.24 -3.28
N VAL A 170 28.52 -8.83 -2.83
CA VAL A 170 28.46 -10.13 -2.14
C VAL A 170 28.25 -11.32 -3.12
N SER A 171 28.08 -11.05 -4.41
CA SER A 171 27.61 -12.03 -5.42
C SER A 171 28.51 -13.27 -5.59
N ASP A 172 27.92 -14.43 -5.29
CA ASP A 172 28.52 -15.77 -5.36
C ASP A 172 28.27 -16.53 -6.68
N LYS A 173 27.76 -15.83 -7.69
CA LYS A 173 27.29 -16.48 -8.92
C LYS A 173 28.45 -17.07 -9.71
N SER A 174 28.20 -18.24 -10.30
CA SER A 174 29.18 -18.99 -11.09
C SER A 174 29.79 -18.12 -12.20
N GLU A 175 31.05 -18.34 -12.56
CA GLU A 175 31.67 -17.59 -13.68
C GLU A 175 30.88 -17.78 -14.99
N GLY A 176 30.28 -18.96 -15.18
CA GLY A 176 29.38 -19.26 -16.29
C GLY A 176 28.12 -18.40 -16.28
N TYR A 177 27.50 -18.19 -15.11
CA TYR A 177 26.39 -17.26 -14.95
C TYR A 177 26.79 -15.82 -15.27
N LYS A 178 27.95 -15.35 -14.78
CA LYS A 178 28.39 -13.96 -14.99
C LYS A 178 28.61 -13.65 -16.48
N LYS A 179 29.14 -14.61 -17.24
CA LYS A 179 29.45 -14.50 -18.68
C LYS A 179 28.23 -14.75 -19.61
N ALA A 180 27.17 -15.40 -19.14
CA ALA A 180 25.99 -15.73 -19.95
C ALA A 180 25.10 -14.51 -20.31
N GLY A 181 24.44 -14.56 -21.47
CA GLY A 181 23.44 -13.56 -21.91
C GLY A 181 22.16 -13.58 -21.05
N ILE A 182 21.28 -12.58 -21.17
CA ILE A 182 20.07 -12.44 -20.32
C ILE A 182 19.13 -13.66 -20.46
N ILE A 183 18.93 -14.12 -21.70
CA ILE A 183 18.08 -15.29 -21.99
C ILE A 183 18.78 -16.59 -21.55
N GLU A 184 20.09 -16.70 -21.77
CA GLU A 184 20.87 -17.87 -21.34
C GLU A 184 20.92 -18.00 -19.81
N LYS A 185 21.01 -16.87 -19.07
CA LYS A 185 20.87 -16.83 -17.61
C LYS A 185 19.52 -17.40 -17.16
N ALA A 186 18.42 -17.00 -17.80
CA ALA A 186 17.09 -17.45 -17.43
C ALA A 186 16.86 -18.95 -17.70
N ILE A 187 17.39 -19.47 -18.81
CA ILE A 187 17.14 -20.86 -19.24
C ILE A 187 18.13 -21.85 -18.61
N LYS A 188 19.43 -21.52 -18.59
CA LYS A 188 20.51 -22.42 -18.18
C LYS A 188 20.77 -22.37 -16.67
N TYR A 189 20.47 -21.23 -16.04
CA TYR A 189 20.67 -21.01 -14.61
C TYR A 189 19.42 -20.43 -13.93
N PRO A 190 18.25 -21.11 -14.00
CA PRO A 190 16.98 -20.56 -13.54
C PRO A 190 16.99 -20.25 -12.03
N ARG A 191 17.61 -21.11 -11.21
CA ARG A 191 17.69 -20.93 -9.75
C ARG A 191 18.60 -19.76 -9.37
N GLU A 192 19.77 -19.63 -9.99
CA GLU A 192 20.68 -18.50 -9.76
C GLU A 192 20.07 -17.19 -10.27
N THR A 193 19.31 -17.23 -11.38
CA THR A 193 18.59 -16.07 -11.92
C THR A 193 17.44 -15.63 -11.01
N ALA A 194 16.67 -16.57 -10.46
CA ALA A 194 15.60 -16.26 -9.51
C ALA A 194 16.18 -15.62 -8.23
N SER A 195 17.23 -16.21 -7.65
CA SER A 195 17.90 -15.65 -6.47
C SER A 195 18.50 -14.27 -6.77
N ALA A 196 19.10 -14.10 -7.94
CA ALA A 196 19.66 -12.83 -8.40
C ALA A 196 18.62 -11.73 -8.50
N LEU A 197 17.52 -12.02 -9.19
CA LEU A 197 16.41 -11.08 -9.38
C LEU A 197 15.75 -10.74 -8.06
N PHE A 198 15.61 -11.73 -7.17
CA PHE A 198 15.08 -11.51 -5.84
C PHE A 198 16.01 -10.60 -5.02
N ASP A 199 17.32 -10.87 -4.98
CA ASP A 199 18.28 -10.07 -4.21
C ASP A 199 18.39 -8.63 -4.75
N VAL A 200 18.48 -8.47 -6.07
CA VAL A 200 18.52 -7.15 -6.72
C VAL A 200 17.18 -6.43 -6.57
N GLY A 201 16.06 -7.13 -6.73
CA GLY A 201 14.72 -6.57 -6.56
C GLY A 201 14.49 -6.10 -5.13
N LEU A 202 14.85 -6.92 -4.14
CA LEU A 202 14.75 -6.59 -2.73
C LEU A 202 15.64 -5.38 -2.38
N GLU A 203 16.86 -5.32 -2.91
CA GLU A 203 17.76 -4.17 -2.72
C GLU A 203 17.23 -2.89 -3.37
N THR A 204 16.70 -2.99 -4.59
CA THR A 204 16.15 -1.85 -5.34
C THR A 204 14.91 -1.31 -4.65
N VAL A 205 13.96 -2.18 -4.28
CA VAL A 205 12.76 -1.80 -3.52
C VAL A 205 13.15 -1.21 -2.16
N SER A 206 14.17 -1.76 -1.50
CA SER A 206 14.63 -1.26 -0.20
C SER A 206 15.21 0.16 -0.29
N LYS A 207 15.99 0.46 -1.33
CA LYS A 207 16.65 1.77 -1.53
C LYS A 207 15.74 2.81 -2.16
N GLU A 208 15.03 2.44 -3.23
CA GLU A 208 14.29 3.36 -4.08
C GLU A 208 12.77 3.24 -3.92
N GLY A 209 12.27 2.15 -3.31
CA GLY A 209 10.83 1.90 -3.21
C GLY A 209 10.08 3.00 -2.45
N MET A 210 10.67 3.56 -1.39
CA MET A 210 10.05 4.67 -0.68
C MET A 210 10.01 5.94 -1.54
N SER A 211 11.07 6.21 -2.32
CA SER A 211 11.10 7.34 -3.25
C SER A 211 10.08 7.19 -4.37
N TRP A 212 9.85 5.96 -4.83
CA TRP A 212 8.81 5.67 -5.81
C TRP A 212 7.42 5.91 -5.23
N VAL A 213 7.13 5.43 -4.02
CA VAL A 213 5.82 5.65 -3.38
C VAL A 213 5.59 7.13 -3.09
N THR A 214 6.58 7.86 -2.58
CA THR A 214 6.43 9.30 -2.33
C THR A 214 6.32 10.11 -3.62
N SER A 215 6.79 9.61 -4.77
CA SER A 215 6.57 10.25 -6.07
C SER A 215 5.10 10.24 -6.52
N LEU A 216 4.29 9.32 -5.99
CA LEU A 216 2.84 9.28 -6.23
C LEU A 216 2.11 10.39 -5.46
N ILE A 217 2.75 10.96 -4.43
CA ILE A 217 2.22 12.08 -3.67
C ILE A 217 2.68 13.37 -4.37
N PRO A 218 1.76 14.21 -4.86
CA PRO A 218 2.11 15.46 -5.53
C PRO A 218 2.69 16.46 -4.54
N THR A 219 4.00 16.44 -4.33
CA THR A 219 4.72 17.34 -3.40
C THR A 219 5.11 18.68 -4.03
N ASN A 220 5.23 18.75 -5.35
CA ASN A 220 5.54 19.99 -6.05
C ASN A 220 4.31 20.90 -6.17
N GLN A 221 4.52 22.20 -6.00
CA GLN A 221 3.47 23.23 -6.06
C GLN A 221 2.63 23.18 -7.36
N ILE A 222 3.23 22.77 -8.48
CA ILE A 222 2.54 22.64 -9.79
C ILE A 222 1.57 21.44 -9.79
N TYR A 223 1.95 20.31 -9.16
CA TYR A 223 1.07 19.16 -9.05
C TYR A 223 -0.04 19.42 -8.03
N LEU A 224 0.26 20.14 -6.94
CA LEU A 224 -0.75 20.60 -5.99
C LEU A 224 -1.77 21.53 -6.67
N LEU A 225 -1.31 22.47 -7.49
CA LEU A 225 -2.17 23.37 -8.27
C LEU A 225 -3.00 22.58 -9.32
N SER A 226 -2.42 21.54 -9.93
CA SER A 226 -3.13 20.64 -10.85
C SER A 226 -4.18 19.79 -10.13
N VAL A 227 -3.91 19.34 -8.90
CA VAL A 227 -4.87 18.64 -8.04
C VAL A 227 -5.99 19.59 -7.60
N PHE A 228 -5.70 20.83 -7.23
CA PHE A 228 -6.73 21.82 -6.91
C PHE A 228 -7.56 22.23 -8.13
N PHE A 229 -6.94 22.29 -9.30
CA PHE A 229 -7.64 22.48 -10.56
C PHE A 229 -8.57 21.30 -10.83
N LEU A 230 -8.08 20.05 -10.75
CA LEU A 230 -8.90 18.84 -10.86
C LEU A 230 -10.02 18.79 -9.81
N TYR A 231 -9.74 19.17 -8.57
CA TYR A 231 -10.70 19.26 -7.47
C TYR A 231 -11.87 20.20 -7.80
N SER A 232 -11.60 21.32 -8.48
CA SER A 232 -12.65 22.24 -8.96
C SER A 232 -13.57 21.64 -10.04
N PHE A 233 -13.21 20.50 -10.65
CA PHE A 233 -14.01 19.81 -11.67
C PHE A 233 -14.58 18.46 -11.20
N ILE A 234 -14.24 18.01 -9.99
CA ILE A 234 -14.67 16.73 -9.43
C ILE A 234 -15.93 16.94 -8.58
N SER A 235 -17.01 16.22 -8.90
CA SER A 235 -18.21 16.19 -8.05
C SER A 235 -17.87 15.64 -6.66
N THR A 236 -18.51 16.16 -5.60
CA THR A 236 -18.33 15.71 -4.21
C THR A 236 -18.46 14.19 -4.06
N ARG A 237 -19.43 13.57 -4.75
CA ARG A 237 -19.62 12.10 -4.77
C ARG A 237 -18.43 11.31 -5.32
N LEU A 238 -17.81 11.81 -6.38
CA LEU A 238 -16.62 11.18 -6.98
C LEU A 238 -15.39 11.34 -6.06
N LEU A 239 -15.32 12.43 -5.29
CA LEU A 239 -14.24 12.66 -4.33
C LEU A 239 -14.30 11.66 -3.17
N PHE A 240 -15.48 11.47 -2.58
CA PHE A 240 -15.69 10.46 -1.52
C PHE A 240 -15.45 9.03 -2.00
N LEU A 241 -15.65 8.75 -3.29
CA LEU A 241 -15.30 7.45 -3.87
C LEU A 241 -13.78 7.30 -4.11
N LEU A 242 -13.12 8.32 -4.66
CA LEU A 242 -11.74 8.23 -5.16
C LEU A 242 -10.70 8.42 -4.05
N VAL A 243 -10.90 9.38 -3.14
CA VAL A 243 -9.86 9.75 -2.16
C VAL A 243 -9.55 8.59 -1.20
N PRO A 244 -10.53 7.94 -0.54
CA PRO A 244 -10.25 6.78 0.29
C PRO A 244 -9.57 5.64 -0.49
N LEU A 245 -9.98 5.41 -1.74
CA LEU A 245 -9.40 4.38 -2.59
C LEU A 245 -7.91 4.65 -2.88
N VAL A 246 -7.56 5.88 -3.27
CA VAL A 246 -6.17 6.27 -3.56
C VAL A 246 -5.31 6.20 -2.31
N VAL A 247 -5.81 6.71 -1.17
CA VAL A 247 -5.10 6.65 0.12
C VAL A 247 -4.87 5.19 0.53
N PHE A 248 -5.86 4.31 0.33
CA PHE A 248 -5.73 2.88 0.60
C PHE A 248 -4.60 2.23 -0.21
N TYR A 249 -4.56 2.45 -1.52
CA TYR A 249 -3.50 1.87 -2.37
C TYR A 249 -2.11 2.42 -2.05
N ILE A 250 -1.99 3.72 -1.76
CA ILE A 250 -0.72 4.33 -1.33
C ILE A 250 -0.27 3.70 0.00
N ALA A 251 -1.15 3.65 1.01
CA ALA A 251 -0.83 3.07 2.32
C ALA A 251 -0.45 1.59 2.22
N MET A 252 -1.16 0.81 1.40
CA MET A 252 -0.84 -0.59 1.13
C MET A 252 0.55 -0.74 0.48
N GLY A 253 0.87 0.13 -0.48
CA GLY A 253 2.20 0.21 -1.10
C GLY A 253 3.31 0.53 -0.09
N ILE A 254 3.10 1.53 0.78
CA ILE A 254 4.04 1.87 1.86
C ILE A 254 4.26 0.67 2.78
N MET A 255 3.20 -0.01 3.20
CA MET A 255 3.29 -1.17 4.08
C MET A 255 4.03 -2.34 3.42
N CYS A 256 3.81 -2.61 2.13
CA CYS A 256 4.55 -3.64 1.40
C CYS A 256 6.04 -3.28 1.21
N VAL A 257 6.37 -2.02 0.87
CA VAL A 257 7.76 -1.59 0.71
C VAL A 257 8.51 -1.63 2.03
N THR A 258 7.89 -1.17 3.11
CA THR A 258 8.50 -1.17 4.45
C THR A 258 8.72 -2.57 4.98
N THR A 259 7.85 -3.55 4.72
CA THR A 259 8.07 -4.94 5.12
C THR A 259 9.22 -5.60 4.36
N LEU A 260 9.34 -5.33 3.05
CA LEU A 260 10.50 -5.74 2.26
C LEU A 260 11.80 -5.10 2.78
N GLN A 261 11.76 -3.83 3.17
CA GLN A 261 12.89 -3.16 3.83
C GLN A 261 13.25 -3.83 5.17
N MET A 262 12.28 -4.26 5.97
CA MET A 262 12.53 -5.01 7.21
C MET A 262 13.23 -6.33 6.93
N PHE A 263 12.80 -7.10 5.92
CA PHE A 263 13.46 -8.36 5.53
C PHE A 263 14.91 -8.11 5.09
N TYR A 264 15.13 -7.10 4.26
CA TYR A 264 16.47 -6.73 3.81
C TYR A 264 17.38 -6.38 5.01
N LYS A 265 16.91 -5.52 5.92
CA LYS A 265 17.69 -5.10 7.08
C LYS A 265 17.92 -6.25 8.08
N LYS A 266 16.94 -7.12 8.32
CA LYS A 266 17.10 -8.30 9.20
C LYS A 266 18.13 -9.29 8.63
N ARG A 267 18.11 -9.53 7.31
CA ARG A 267 19.13 -10.35 6.64
C ARG A 267 20.53 -9.74 6.80
N LYS A 268 20.67 -8.44 6.57
CA LYS A 268 21.95 -7.73 6.74
C LYS A 268 22.42 -7.68 8.19
N GLN A 269 21.51 -7.65 9.15
CA GLN A 269 21.84 -7.80 10.56
C GLN A 269 22.42 -9.18 10.88
N ARG A 270 21.88 -10.27 10.31
CA ARG A 270 22.43 -11.62 10.48
C ARG A 270 23.85 -11.71 9.91
N GLU A 271 24.09 -11.14 8.72
CA GLU A 271 25.43 -11.02 8.12
C GLU A 271 26.41 -10.24 9.02
N ALA A 272 25.97 -9.11 9.58
CA ALA A 272 26.76 -8.31 10.51
C ALA A 272 27.07 -9.05 11.83
N ALA A 273 26.12 -9.81 12.35
CA ALA A 273 26.29 -10.62 13.55
C ALA A 273 27.28 -11.79 13.34
N HIS A 274 27.24 -12.45 12.18
CA HIS A 274 28.24 -13.46 11.81
C HIS A 274 29.65 -12.86 11.78
N LEU A 275 29.80 -11.67 11.19
CA LEU A 275 31.07 -10.97 11.15
C LEU A 275 31.56 -10.53 12.55
N ALA A 276 30.66 -10.04 13.40
CA ALA A 276 31.00 -9.70 14.78
C ALA A 276 31.41 -10.95 15.59
N ASN A 277 30.77 -12.10 15.36
CA ASN A 277 31.17 -13.38 15.95
C ASN A 277 32.58 -13.81 15.50
N ALA A 278 32.93 -13.61 14.23
CA ALA A 278 34.26 -13.89 13.73
C ALA A 278 35.33 -13.01 14.40
N LEU A 279 35.03 -11.71 14.59
CA LEU A 279 35.92 -10.76 15.28
C LEU A 279 36.13 -11.08 16.76
N LYS A 280 35.22 -11.81 17.42
CA LYS A 280 35.35 -12.21 18.82
C LYS A 280 36.63 -13.03 19.09
N LYS A 281 37.21 -13.66 18.06
CA LYS A 281 38.51 -14.36 18.16
C LYS A 281 39.68 -13.42 18.52
N TYR A 282 39.57 -12.13 18.20
CA TYR A 282 40.63 -11.13 18.39
C TYR A 282 40.41 -10.24 19.62
N ASP A 283 39.17 -10.15 20.10
CA ASP A 283 38.86 -9.45 21.36
C ASP A 283 37.73 -10.17 22.09
N VAL A 284 38.07 -10.78 23.23
CA VAL A 284 37.14 -11.54 24.07
C VAL A 284 36.09 -10.62 24.72
N GLY A 285 36.42 -9.32 24.89
CA GLY A 285 35.53 -8.31 25.46
C GLY A 285 34.44 -7.80 24.50
N LEU A 286 34.46 -8.23 23.22
CA LEU A 286 33.47 -7.83 22.23
C LEU A 286 32.10 -8.47 22.49
N ASN A 287 31.13 -7.67 22.90
CA ASN A 287 29.75 -8.10 23.10
C ASN A 287 28.94 -8.07 21.79
N VAL A 288 28.81 -9.25 21.17
CA VAL A 288 28.05 -9.41 19.92
C VAL A 288 26.56 -9.08 20.10
N GLU A 289 26.00 -9.31 21.28
CA GLU A 289 24.57 -9.05 21.54
C GLU A 289 24.27 -7.55 21.61
N GLU A 290 25.20 -6.76 22.16
CA GLU A 290 25.11 -5.29 22.16
C GLU A 290 25.26 -4.73 20.76
N THR A 291 26.15 -5.31 19.96
CA THR A 291 26.34 -4.96 18.55
C THR A 291 25.07 -5.19 17.73
N LYS A 292 24.42 -6.35 17.92
CA LYS A 292 23.11 -6.64 17.32
C LYS A 292 22.06 -5.61 17.72
N SER A 293 22.06 -5.22 19.00
CA SER A 293 21.15 -4.20 19.54
C SER A 293 21.29 -2.87 18.83
N GLN A 294 22.53 -2.39 18.68
CA GLN A 294 22.84 -1.14 18.02
C GLN A 294 22.43 -1.17 16.54
N TYR A 295 22.67 -2.30 15.86
CA TYR A 295 22.21 -2.52 14.50
C TYR A 295 20.68 -2.40 14.40
N THR A 296 19.94 -3.07 15.31
CA THR A 296 18.46 -3.02 15.32
C THR A 296 17.98 -1.57 15.44
N TRP A 297 18.56 -0.78 16.34
CA TRP A 297 18.23 0.64 16.52
C TRP A 297 18.43 1.47 15.24
N ASN A 298 19.59 1.33 14.61
CA ASN A 298 19.90 2.02 13.35
C ASN A 298 18.98 1.58 12.19
N SER A 299 18.36 0.41 12.33
CA SER A 299 17.49 -0.18 11.32
C SER A 299 15.99 0.10 11.52
N LEU A 300 15.57 0.80 12.59
CA LEU A 300 14.17 0.86 13.04
C LEU A 300 13.21 1.65 12.12
N THR A 301 13.73 2.55 11.27
CA THR A 301 12.92 3.44 10.41
C THR A 301 11.75 2.77 9.68
N PRO A 302 11.90 1.60 9.01
CA PRO A 302 10.80 0.96 8.29
C PRO A 302 9.65 0.53 9.21
N TYR A 303 9.94 0.16 10.47
CA TYR A 303 8.91 -0.18 11.46
C TYR A 303 8.07 1.04 11.81
N ILE A 304 8.71 2.18 12.06
CA ILE A 304 8.01 3.43 12.38
C ILE A 304 7.09 3.84 11.23
N VAL A 305 7.59 3.77 9.99
CA VAL A 305 6.78 4.12 8.81
C VAL A 305 5.63 3.13 8.61
N TYR A 306 5.85 1.83 8.83
CA TYR A 306 4.80 0.80 8.76
C TYR A 306 3.67 1.06 9.76
N PHE A 307 4.00 1.30 11.04
CA PHE A 307 2.99 1.59 12.06
C PHE A 307 2.32 2.95 11.88
N GLY A 308 2.99 3.93 11.24
CA GLY A 308 2.37 5.19 10.84
C GLY A 308 1.40 5.04 9.66
N ALA A 309 1.67 4.12 8.72
CA ALA A 309 0.81 3.86 7.57
C ALA A 309 -0.41 2.98 7.90
N LEU A 310 -0.31 2.10 8.91
CA LEU A 310 -1.37 1.17 9.28
C LEU A 310 -2.71 1.84 9.62
N PRO A 311 -2.81 2.88 10.48
CA PRO A 311 -4.07 3.57 10.73
C PRO A 311 -4.66 4.20 9.47
N LEU A 312 -3.81 4.78 8.61
CA LEU A 312 -4.24 5.36 7.34
C LEU A 312 -4.86 4.28 6.44
N LEU A 313 -4.26 3.09 6.38
CA LEU A 313 -4.80 1.96 5.64
C LEU A 313 -6.16 1.52 6.19
N ILE A 314 -6.30 1.38 7.51
CA ILE A 314 -7.55 0.93 8.15
C ILE A 314 -8.67 1.93 7.87
N VAL A 315 -8.43 3.22 8.13
CA VAL A 315 -9.44 4.28 7.91
C VAL A 315 -9.83 4.38 6.44
N SER A 316 -8.84 4.34 5.53
CA SER A 316 -9.12 4.42 4.09
C SER A 316 -9.83 3.20 3.54
N PHE A 317 -9.48 1.98 3.99
CA PHE A 317 -10.22 0.75 3.67
C PHE A 317 -11.67 0.84 4.15
N SER A 318 -11.85 1.39 5.34
CA SER A 318 -13.15 1.55 5.98
C SER A 318 -14.09 2.45 5.16
N LEU A 319 -13.58 3.59 4.70
CA LEU A 319 -14.30 4.57 3.88
C LEU A 319 -14.42 4.19 2.39
N ALA A 320 -13.53 3.35 1.88
CA ALA A 320 -13.52 2.99 0.46
C ALA A 320 -14.65 2.03 0.09
N ASN A 321 -15.14 2.12 -1.15
CA ASN A 321 -16.07 1.14 -1.70
C ASN A 321 -15.33 -0.17 -2.02
N LYS A 322 -15.77 -1.26 -1.40
CA LYS A 322 -15.13 -2.57 -1.41
C LYS A 322 -15.18 -3.25 -2.78
N LEU A 323 -16.09 -2.84 -3.66
CA LEU A 323 -16.17 -3.35 -5.04
C LEU A 323 -14.94 -3.01 -5.89
N TYR A 324 -14.24 -1.91 -5.56
CA TYR A 324 -13.05 -1.45 -6.28
C TYR A 324 -11.73 -1.93 -5.66
N ILE A 325 -11.82 -2.69 -4.57
CA ILE A 325 -10.67 -3.26 -3.88
C ILE A 325 -10.64 -4.77 -4.16
N PRO A 326 -9.56 -5.32 -4.76
CA PRO A 326 -9.40 -6.76 -4.93
C PRO A 326 -9.11 -7.43 -3.56
N CYS A 327 -10.14 -7.56 -2.73
CA CYS A 327 -10.04 -8.05 -1.35
C CYS A 327 -9.48 -9.47 -1.28
N SER A 328 -9.78 -10.35 -2.23
CA SER A 328 -9.21 -11.71 -2.29
C SER A 328 -7.69 -11.70 -2.46
N GLU A 329 -7.17 -10.83 -3.32
CA GLU A 329 -5.76 -10.70 -3.65
C GLU A 329 -4.98 -10.11 -2.47
N PHE A 330 -5.55 -9.09 -1.82
CA PHE A 330 -4.95 -8.51 -0.61
C PHE A 330 -5.06 -9.43 0.60
N CYS A 331 -6.13 -10.22 0.72
CA CYS A 331 -6.27 -11.24 1.76
C CYS A 331 -5.15 -12.28 1.65
N VAL A 332 -4.94 -12.86 0.46
CA VAL A 332 -3.87 -13.84 0.24
C VAL A 332 -2.48 -13.20 0.44
N LEU A 333 -2.27 -11.98 -0.07
CA LEU A 333 -1.02 -11.25 0.14
C LEU A 333 -0.72 -11.03 1.63
N ALA A 334 -1.71 -10.56 2.40
CA ALA A 334 -1.58 -10.31 3.83
C ALA A 334 -1.31 -11.61 4.60
N GLY A 335 -1.95 -12.72 4.24
CA GLY A 335 -1.66 -14.03 4.81
C GLY A 335 -0.24 -14.53 4.51
N ILE A 336 0.22 -14.39 3.26
CA ILE A 336 1.60 -14.72 2.86
C ILE A 336 2.60 -13.85 3.62
N LEU A 337 2.39 -12.53 3.66
CA LEU A 337 3.26 -11.59 4.36
C LEU A 337 3.28 -11.86 5.86
N SER A 338 2.16 -12.22 6.47
CA SER A 338 2.11 -12.63 7.88
C SER A 338 3.01 -13.85 8.13
N GLY A 339 2.85 -14.92 7.34
CA GLY A 339 3.67 -16.14 7.47
C GLY A 339 5.16 -15.92 7.18
N VAL A 340 5.49 -15.11 6.16
CA VAL A 340 6.87 -14.74 5.86
C VAL A 340 7.44 -13.84 6.95
N CYS A 341 6.67 -12.89 7.49
CA CYS A 341 7.10 -12.07 8.63
C CYS A 341 7.40 -12.92 9.86
N PHE A 342 6.57 -13.92 10.17
CA PHE A 342 6.84 -14.86 11.25
C PHE A 342 8.18 -15.56 11.04
N THR A 343 8.41 -16.19 9.89
CA THR A 343 9.64 -16.97 9.65
C THR A 343 10.89 -16.11 9.44
N ALA A 344 10.78 -14.97 8.77
CA ALA A 344 11.90 -14.13 8.41
C ALA A 344 12.34 -13.21 9.55
N LEU A 345 11.41 -12.73 10.39
CA LEU A 345 11.71 -11.83 11.51
C LEU A 345 11.80 -12.54 12.85
N SER A 346 11.35 -13.80 13.00
CA SER A 346 11.47 -14.52 14.28
C SER A 346 12.93 -14.61 14.75
N ASP A 347 13.08 -14.54 16.06
CA ASP A 347 14.30 -14.76 16.84
C ASP A 347 14.10 -15.98 17.75
N SER A 348 15.08 -16.33 18.57
CA SER A 348 15.16 -17.54 19.41
C SER A 348 14.02 -17.84 20.40
N TYR A 349 12.93 -17.06 20.40
CA TYR A 349 11.81 -17.15 21.34
C TYR A 349 10.52 -17.64 20.65
N ASP A 350 10.64 -18.70 19.85
CA ASP A 350 9.58 -19.24 18.97
C ASP A 350 8.33 -19.75 19.72
N LEU A 351 8.43 -20.15 21.01
CA LEU A 351 7.29 -20.76 21.69
C LEU A 351 6.21 -19.74 22.11
N ILE A 352 6.60 -18.62 22.75
CA ILE A 352 5.65 -17.60 23.21
C ILE A 352 4.97 -16.93 22.01
N THR A 353 5.73 -16.74 20.94
CA THR A 353 5.30 -16.10 19.70
C THR A 353 4.35 -17.01 18.92
N LEU A 354 4.63 -18.32 18.88
CA LEU A 354 3.73 -19.33 18.32
C LEU A 354 2.45 -19.50 19.14
N LEU A 355 2.51 -19.42 20.48
CA LEU A 355 1.32 -19.39 21.34
C LEU A 355 0.47 -18.15 21.09
N ALA A 356 1.08 -16.96 20.98
CA ALA A 356 0.35 -15.72 20.66
C ALA A 356 -0.32 -15.77 19.29
N MET A 357 0.37 -16.31 18.28
CA MET A 357 -0.18 -16.52 16.94
C MET A 357 -1.33 -17.54 16.96
N GLY A 358 -1.17 -18.64 17.70
CA GLY A 358 -2.21 -19.65 17.89
C GLY A 358 -3.46 -19.08 18.57
N CYS A 359 -3.30 -18.25 19.60
CA CYS A 359 -4.41 -17.52 20.22
C CYS A 359 -5.07 -16.53 19.25
N SER A 360 -4.30 -15.85 18.40
CA SER A 360 -4.83 -14.93 17.38
C SER A 360 -5.63 -15.67 16.31
N VAL A 361 -5.20 -16.86 15.90
CA VAL A 361 -5.96 -17.74 14.98
C VAL A 361 -7.24 -18.24 15.66
N LEU A 362 -7.16 -18.64 16.93
CA LEU A 362 -8.32 -19.09 17.70
C LEU A 362 -9.35 -17.97 17.90
N SER A 363 -8.91 -16.72 18.12
CA SER A 363 -9.81 -15.57 18.19
C SER A 363 -10.44 -15.23 16.84
N ALA A 364 -9.76 -15.53 15.73
CA ALA A 364 -10.22 -15.26 14.38
C ALA A 364 -11.14 -16.35 13.79
N LEU A 365 -11.23 -17.49 14.48
CA LEU A 365 -11.96 -18.66 14.02
C LEU A 365 -13.44 -18.38 13.67
N PRO A 366 -14.20 -17.55 14.42
CA PRO A 366 -15.56 -17.17 14.04
C PRO A 366 -15.67 -16.51 12.66
N THR A 367 -14.72 -15.63 12.32
CA THR A 367 -14.69 -14.90 11.04
C THR A 367 -14.53 -15.83 9.85
N PHE A 368 -13.67 -16.85 9.97
CA PHE A 368 -13.45 -17.83 8.90
C PHE A 368 -14.65 -18.74 8.68
N LEU A 369 -15.32 -19.13 9.76
CA LEU A 369 -16.33 -20.17 9.74
C LEU A 369 -17.74 -19.67 9.46
N HIS A 370 -17.99 -18.36 9.60
CA HIS A 370 -19.24 -17.75 9.17
C HIS A 370 -19.55 -18.00 7.68
N HIS A 371 -18.53 -18.20 6.85
CA HIS A 371 -18.66 -18.47 5.41
C HIS A 371 -18.54 -19.95 5.02
N PHE A 372 -18.53 -20.87 5.99
CA PHE A 372 -18.41 -22.32 5.75
C PHE A 372 -19.79 -22.97 5.57
N PRO A 373 -19.96 -23.93 4.63
CA PRO A 373 -21.23 -24.64 4.45
C PRO A 373 -21.64 -25.39 5.73
N GLN A 374 -22.93 -25.30 6.08
CA GLN A 374 -23.49 -25.91 7.30
C GLN A 374 -23.59 -27.44 7.16
N ILE A 375 -22.62 -28.16 7.72
CA ILE A 375 -22.65 -29.62 7.86
C ILE A 375 -23.04 -29.95 9.31
N PRO A 376 -24.17 -30.64 9.57
CA PRO A 376 -24.82 -30.66 10.90
C PRO A 376 -23.94 -31.14 12.07
N VAL A 377 -23.08 -32.15 11.87
CA VAL A 377 -22.16 -32.63 12.92
C VAL A 377 -21.00 -31.66 13.16
N LEU A 378 -20.49 -31.05 12.09
CA LEU A 378 -19.42 -30.07 12.17
C LEU A 378 -19.93 -28.77 12.78
N THR A 379 -21.16 -28.34 12.45
CA THR A 379 -21.79 -27.11 12.94
C THR A 379 -21.96 -27.12 14.46
N ALA A 380 -22.30 -28.25 15.09
CA ALA A 380 -22.43 -28.35 16.55
C ALA A 380 -21.08 -28.21 17.30
N ALA A 381 -20.01 -28.80 16.74
CA ALA A 381 -18.66 -28.62 17.28
C ALA A 381 -18.14 -27.18 17.04
N LEU A 382 -18.44 -26.61 15.87
CA LEU A 382 -18.05 -25.25 15.49
C LEU A 382 -18.77 -24.20 16.34
N THR A 383 -20.06 -24.36 16.65
CA THR A 383 -20.79 -23.41 17.51
C THR A 383 -20.32 -23.45 18.96
N PHE A 384 -19.86 -24.59 19.47
CA PHE A 384 -19.26 -24.65 20.81
C PHE A 384 -17.90 -23.95 20.88
N VAL A 385 -17.05 -24.15 19.86
CA VAL A 385 -15.68 -23.58 19.84
C VAL A 385 -15.68 -22.10 19.41
N CYS A 386 -16.59 -21.70 18.53
CA CYS A 386 -16.61 -20.37 17.90
C CYS A 386 -17.75 -19.48 18.39
N GLY A 387 -18.75 -20.05 19.06
CA GLY A 387 -19.86 -19.29 19.61
C GLY A 387 -19.45 -18.49 20.85
N SER A 388 -20.18 -17.41 21.10
CA SER A 388 -20.18 -16.70 22.37
C SER A 388 -21.31 -17.26 23.24
N PRO A 389 -21.05 -18.21 24.17
CA PRO A 389 -22.08 -18.74 25.06
C PRO A 389 -22.79 -17.67 25.89
N PHE A 390 -22.20 -16.50 26.05
CA PHE A 390 -22.79 -15.38 26.76
C PHE A 390 -22.44 -14.06 26.06
N SER A 391 -23.44 -13.23 25.77
CA SER A 391 -23.26 -11.87 25.22
C SER A 391 -24.05 -10.86 26.04
N ILE A 392 -23.44 -9.69 26.29
CA ILE A 392 -24.08 -8.56 26.98
C ILE A 392 -24.25 -7.43 25.96
N ASP A 393 -25.50 -6.99 25.75
CA ASP A 393 -25.79 -5.76 24.99
C ASP A 393 -25.63 -4.54 25.92
N CYS A 394 -24.67 -3.66 25.62
CA CYS A 394 -24.37 -2.48 26.44
C CYS A 394 -25.14 -1.22 26.03
N GLY A 395 -26.01 -1.31 25.02
CA GLY A 395 -26.71 -0.17 24.40
C GLY A 395 -25.83 0.58 23.38
N ALA A 396 -26.45 1.45 22.58
CA ALA A 396 -25.78 2.25 21.53
C ALA A 396 -24.97 1.45 20.49
N GLY A 397 -25.40 0.22 20.17
CA GLY A 397 -24.76 -0.63 19.16
C GLY A 397 -23.59 -1.47 19.66
N PHE A 398 -23.24 -1.44 20.96
CA PHE A 398 -22.14 -2.24 21.52
C PHE A 398 -22.62 -3.59 22.09
N LYS A 399 -21.91 -4.66 21.71
CA LYS A 399 -22.11 -6.02 22.22
C LYS A 399 -20.79 -6.58 22.75
N ILE A 400 -20.78 -7.08 23.97
CA ILE A 400 -19.62 -7.75 24.57
C ILE A 400 -19.85 -9.25 24.50
N ASN A 401 -18.96 -9.97 23.83
CA ASN A 401 -19.07 -11.41 23.61
C ASN A 401 -18.09 -12.15 24.53
N PHE A 402 -18.60 -13.14 25.27
CA PHE A 402 -17.79 -14.02 26.11
C PHE A 402 -17.79 -15.43 25.50
N GLY A 403 -16.60 -15.91 25.12
CA GLY A 403 -16.38 -17.23 24.55
C GLY A 403 -14.89 -17.56 24.45
N ILE A 404 -14.56 -18.75 23.94
CA ILE A 404 -13.17 -19.16 23.71
C ILE A 404 -12.43 -18.17 22.78
N PRO A 405 -13.03 -17.65 21.69
CA PRO A 405 -12.38 -16.65 20.84
C PRO A 405 -12.07 -15.35 21.57
N SER A 406 -12.99 -14.85 22.41
CA SER A 406 -12.81 -13.63 23.20
C SER A 406 -11.74 -13.80 24.30
N LEU A 407 -11.70 -14.96 24.95
CA LEU A 407 -10.65 -15.27 25.93
C LEU A 407 -9.27 -15.34 25.25
N ALA A 408 -9.18 -16.01 24.11
CA ALA A 408 -7.97 -16.06 23.31
C ALA A 408 -7.50 -14.65 22.91
N TYR A 409 -8.44 -13.78 22.52
CA TYR A 409 -8.16 -12.37 22.20
C TYR A 409 -7.56 -11.60 23.38
N VAL A 410 -8.12 -11.74 24.59
CA VAL A 410 -7.63 -11.07 25.81
C VAL A 410 -6.25 -11.57 26.25
N ILE A 411 -5.91 -12.82 25.96
CA ILE A 411 -4.60 -13.41 26.30
C ILE A 411 -3.48 -12.87 25.39
N VAL A 412 -3.77 -12.49 24.14
CA VAL A 412 -2.74 -12.02 23.18
C VAL A 412 -1.95 -10.80 23.70
N PRO A 413 -2.59 -9.73 24.22
CA PRO A 413 -1.87 -8.63 24.86
C PRO A 413 -0.98 -9.04 26.04
N LEU A 414 -1.37 -10.06 26.82
CA LEU A 414 -0.53 -10.57 27.92
C LEU A 414 0.77 -11.16 27.39
N PHE A 415 0.73 -11.91 26.28
CA PHE A 415 1.93 -12.39 25.61
C PHE A 415 2.80 -11.23 25.09
N PHE A 416 2.20 -10.14 24.60
CA PHE A 416 2.93 -8.95 24.17
C PHE A 416 3.68 -8.29 25.34
N VAL A 417 3.05 -8.17 26.51
CA VAL A 417 3.71 -7.64 27.73
C VAL A 417 4.84 -8.56 28.18
N VAL A 418 4.63 -9.88 28.17
CA VAL A 418 5.69 -10.85 28.54
C VAL A 418 6.88 -10.76 27.57
N MET A 419 6.64 -10.60 26.26
CA MET A 419 7.69 -10.40 25.27
C MET A 419 8.41 -9.05 25.46
N ALA A 420 7.68 -7.98 25.79
CA ALA A 420 8.25 -6.66 26.04
C ALA A 420 9.14 -6.62 27.29
N ALA A 421 8.70 -7.25 28.38
CA ALA A 421 9.37 -7.19 29.70
C ALA A 421 10.71 -7.96 29.74
N GLN A 422 11.06 -8.71 28.71
CA GLN A 422 12.31 -9.46 28.65
C GLN A 422 13.53 -8.54 28.60
N LYS A 423 14.61 -8.95 29.29
CA LYS A 423 15.92 -8.28 29.33
C LYS A 423 15.80 -6.76 29.53
N SER A 424 15.29 -6.33 30.69
CA SER A 424 15.14 -4.91 31.06
C SER A 424 14.43 -4.06 29.99
N TRP A 425 13.31 -4.55 29.47
CA TRP A 425 12.50 -3.90 28.42
C TRP A 425 13.17 -3.78 27.04
N GLN A 426 14.36 -4.35 26.85
CA GLN A 426 14.99 -4.45 25.52
C GLN A 426 14.22 -5.39 24.59
N GLY A 427 13.37 -6.26 25.14
CA GLY A 427 12.46 -7.12 24.39
C GLY A 427 11.47 -6.37 23.50
N VAL A 428 11.16 -5.10 23.79
CA VAL A 428 10.23 -4.29 23.00
C VAL A 428 10.65 -4.20 21.53
N TYR A 429 11.87 -3.73 21.26
CA TYR A 429 12.33 -3.55 19.87
C TYR A 429 12.99 -4.79 19.28
N ARG A 430 13.47 -5.72 20.12
CA ARG A 430 14.10 -6.97 19.64
C ARG A 430 13.08 -8.04 19.30
N VAL A 431 12.04 -8.17 20.11
CA VAL A 431 11.08 -9.27 20.01
C VAL A 431 9.70 -8.72 19.66
N LEU A 432 9.11 -7.84 20.47
CA LEU A 432 7.71 -7.44 20.29
C LEU A 432 7.43 -6.75 18.95
N ILE A 433 8.19 -5.71 18.59
CA ILE A 433 7.96 -4.91 17.36
C ILE A 433 7.93 -5.79 16.09
N PRO A 434 8.91 -6.67 15.84
CA PRO A 434 8.85 -7.63 14.74
C PRO A 434 7.59 -8.52 14.72
N HIS A 435 7.17 -9.01 15.89
CA HIS A 435 5.98 -9.86 15.99
C HIS A 435 4.69 -9.09 15.76
N LEU A 436 4.63 -7.82 16.17
CA LEU A 436 3.48 -6.95 15.88
C LEU A 436 3.29 -6.78 14.37
N VAL A 437 4.35 -6.70 13.56
CA VAL A 437 4.20 -6.64 12.10
C VAL A 437 3.48 -7.87 11.55
N CYS A 438 3.87 -9.07 11.99
CA CYS A 438 3.21 -10.32 11.64
C CYS A 438 1.74 -10.35 12.07
N TYR A 439 1.48 -9.94 13.32
CA TYR A 439 0.15 -9.83 13.91
C TYR A 439 -0.77 -8.88 13.11
N PHE A 440 -0.28 -7.69 12.74
CA PHE A 440 -1.10 -6.76 11.98
C PHE A 440 -1.33 -7.19 10.53
N TRP A 441 -0.37 -7.87 9.88
CA TRP A 441 -0.66 -8.50 8.58
C TRP A 441 -1.73 -9.59 8.69
N PHE A 442 -1.71 -10.38 9.77
CA PHE A 442 -2.77 -11.35 10.05
C PHE A 442 -4.13 -10.66 10.24
N HIS A 443 -4.20 -9.60 11.05
CA HIS A 443 -5.44 -8.84 11.26
C HIS A 443 -5.94 -8.13 9.98
N LEU A 444 -5.04 -7.66 9.11
CA LEU A 444 -5.42 -7.16 7.79
C LEU A 444 -6.02 -8.25 6.90
N MET A 445 -5.44 -9.45 6.90
CA MET A 445 -6.03 -10.61 6.22
C MET A 445 -7.45 -10.87 6.72
N LEU A 446 -7.67 -10.87 8.04
CA LEU A 446 -9.00 -11.06 8.63
C LEU A 446 -9.99 -9.95 8.24
N SER A 447 -9.51 -8.74 7.99
CA SER A 447 -10.34 -7.61 7.58
C SER A 447 -10.75 -7.69 6.12
N PHE A 448 -9.91 -8.27 5.26
CA PHE A 448 -10.22 -8.50 3.85
C PHE A 448 -11.07 -9.76 3.61
N PHE A 449 -10.96 -10.76 4.50
CA PHE A 449 -11.61 -12.06 4.34
C PHE A 449 -13.14 -12.00 4.19
N PRO A 450 -13.91 -11.23 5.00
CA PRO A 450 -15.37 -11.11 4.86
C PRO A 450 -15.83 -10.56 3.52
N PHE A 451 -14.97 -9.81 2.82
CA PHE A 451 -15.25 -9.22 1.52
C PHE A 451 -14.68 -10.05 0.36
N SER A 452 -14.21 -11.27 0.64
CA SER A 452 -13.61 -12.17 -0.34
C SER A 452 -14.52 -13.37 -0.63
N THR A 453 -14.38 -13.95 -1.82
CA THR A 453 -15.08 -15.19 -2.20
C THR A 453 -14.11 -16.35 -2.26
N TRP A 454 -14.56 -17.57 -1.98
CA TRP A 454 -13.74 -18.78 -2.11
C TRP A 454 -13.12 -18.93 -3.51
N LYS A 455 -13.89 -18.62 -4.57
CA LYS A 455 -13.38 -18.58 -5.95
C LYS A 455 -12.29 -17.53 -6.13
N GLY A 456 -12.48 -16.33 -5.56
CA GLY A 456 -11.49 -15.25 -5.57
C GLY A 456 -10.19 -15.61 -4.84
N LEU A 457 -10.28 -16.26 -3.67
CA LEU A 457 -9.13 -16.72 -2.89
C LEU A 457 -8.32 -17.79 -3.65
N ILE A 458 -8.98 -18.77 -4.28
CA ILE A 458 -8.31 -19.76 -5.12
C ILE A 458 -7.63 -19.09 -6.30
N ARG A 459 -8.34 -18.19 -7.01
CA ARG A 459 -7.78 -17.41 -8.12
C ARG A 459 -6.55 -16.62 -7.70
N ALA A 460 -6.62 -15.89 -6.58
CA ALA A 460 -5.52 -15.10 -6.06
C ALA A 460 -4.32 -15.99 -5.69
N SER A 461 -4.56 -17.12 -5.02
CA SER A 461 -3.51 -18.07 -4.63
C SER A 461 -2.79 -18.65 -5.84
N VAL A 462 -3.53 -19.13 -6.85
CA VAL A 462 -2.95 -19.63 -8.11
C VAL A 462 -2.24 -18.50 -8.86
N GLY A 463 -2.83 -17.31 -8.89
CA GLY A 463 -2.26 -16.12 -9.53
C GLY A 463 -0.90 -15.73 -8.96
N TYR A 464 -0.75 -15.72 -7.64
CA TYR A 464 0.54 -15.42 -6.99
C TYR A 464 1.59 -16.50 -7.23
N VAL A 465 1.20 -17.78 -7.21
CA VAL A 465 2.13 -18.89 -7.51
C VAL A 465 2.61 -18.82 -8.97
N LEU A 466 1.72 -18.46 -9.90
CA LEU A 466 2.04 -18.32 -11.32
C LEU A 466 2.63 -16.95 -11.67
N LEU A 467 2.69 -16.00 -10.74
CA LEU A 467 3.14 -14.62 -10.97
C LEU A 467 4.51 -14.55 -11.65
N PRO A 468 5.56 -15.32 -11.24
CA PRO A 468 6.85 -15.25 -11.91
C PRO A 468 6.79 -15.63 -13.40
N LEU A 469 5.86 -16.51 -13.79
CA LEU A 469 5.63 -16.91 -15.18
C LEU A 469 4.76 -15.90 -15.94
N LEU A 470 3.77 -15.30 -15.27
CA LEU A 470 2.81 -14.37 -15.87
C LEU A 470 3.35 -12.94 -16.02
N MET A 471 4.33 -12.52 -15.20
CA MET A 471 4.91 -11.16 -15.24
C MET A 471 5.30 -10.66 -16.65
N PRO A 472 6.03 -11.41 -17.50
CA PRO A 472 6.34 -10.95 -18.86
C PRO A 472 5.09 -10.79 -19.73
N ILE A 473 4.06 -11.63 -19.54
CA ILE A 473 2.80 -11.55 -20.28
C ILE A 473 1.99 -10.33 -19.81
N ILE A 474 1.93 -10.08 -18.49
CA ILE A 474 1.24 -8.92 -17.92
C ILE A 474 1.86 -7.62 -18.41
N LEU A 475 3.19 -7.52 -18.45
CA LEU A 475 3.88 -6.34 -18.99
C LEU A 475 3.57 -6.12 -20.47
N LEU A 476 3.52 -7.19 -21.26
CA LEU A 476 3.11 -7.12 -22.67
C LEU A 476 1.65 -6.65 -22.80
N LEU A 477 0.74 -7.17 -21.98
CA LEU A 477 -0.67 -6.78 -21.98
C LEU A 477 -0.87 -5.33 -21.54
N ILE A 478 -0.13 -4.85 -20.54
CA ILE A 478 -0.14 -3.44 -20.13
C ILE A 478 0.36 -2.56 -21.27
N PHE A 479 1.42 -2.96 -21.97
CA PHE A 479 1.94 -2.22 -23.12
C PHE A 479 0.91 -2.15 -24.26
N ILE A 480 0.29 -3.28 -24.61
CA ILE A 480 -0.79 -3.33 -25.61
C ILE A 480 -2.01 -2.52 -25.16
N GLY A 481 -2.39 -2.63 -23.90
CA GLY A 481 -3.50 -1.87 -23.29
C GLY A 481 -3.24 -0.38 -23.28
N ALA A 482 -2.02 0.06 -23.00
CA ALA A 482 -1.60 1.45 -23.08
C ALA A 482 -1.66 1.96 -24.53
N LEU A 483 -1.17 1.18 -25.50
CA LEU A 483 -1.30 1.51 -26.92
C LEU A 483 -2.76 1.61 -27.35
N TYR A 484 -3.62 0.70 -26.89
CA TYR A 484 -5.05 0.72 -27.17
C TYR A 484 -5.76 1.91 -26.50
N ALA A 485 -5.41 2.24 -25.25
CA ALA A 485 -5.94 3.40 -24.54
C ALA A 485 -5.52 4.70 -25.24
N VAL A 486 -4.27 4.80 -25.69
CA VAL A 486 -3.78 5.90 -26.52
C VAL A 486 -4.56 5.97 -27.84
N TYR A 487 -4.74 4.84 -28.53
CA TYR A 487 -5.55 4.76 -29.75
C TYR A 487 -7.01 5.21 -29.54
N LYS A 488 -7.66 4.76 -28.45
CA LYS A 488 -9.00 5.21 -28.04
C LYS A 488 -9.03 6.70 -27.71
N LEU A 489 -8.00 7.21 -27.03
CA LEU A 489 -7.85 8.62 -26.72
C LEU A 489 -7.78 9.45 -28.02
N PHE A 490 -7.00 9.00 -29.01
CA PHE A 490 -6.93 9.60 -30.35
C PHE A 490 -8.30 9.71 -31.05
N GLN A 491 -9.24 8.81 -30.78
CA GLN A 491 -10.59 8.85 -31.35
C GLN A 491 -11.54 9.83 -30.66
N THR A 492 -11.19 10.35 -29.48
CA THR A 492 -12.06 11.29 -28.75
C THR A 492 -11.92 12.71 -29.30
N ALA A 493 -13.04 13.43 -29.43
CA ALA A 493 -13.04 14.85 -29.78
C ALA A 493 -12.26 15.72 -28.77
N ILE A 494 -12.05 15.20 -27.56
CA ILE A 494 -11.24 15.81 -26.49
C ILE A 494 -9.76 15.84 -26.90
N PHE A 495 -9.22 14.74 -27.44
CA PHE A 495 -7.83 14.69 -27.89
C PHE A 495 -7.53 15.67 -29.02
N GLY A 496 -8.41 15.80 -30.02
CA GLY A 496 -8.25 16.80 -31.07
C GLY A 496 -8.15 18.22 -30.50
N LYS A 497 -8.98 18.55 -29.52
CA LYS A 497 -8.94 19.86 -28.83
C LYS A 497 -7.67 20.03 -27.98
N LEU A 498 -7.21 18.98 -27.28
CA LEU A 498 -6.00 18.96 -26.44
C LEU A 498 -4.70 19.01 -27.26
N PHE A 499 -4.68 18.35 -28.41
CA PHE A 499 -3.55 18.34 -29.33
C PHE A 499 -3.39 19.70 -30.02
N ILE A 500 -4.49 20.30 -30.47
CA ILE A 500 -4.48 21.64 -31.06
C ILE A 500 -4.05 22.70 -30.04
N THR A 501 -4.50 22.59 -28.77
CA THR A 501 -4.05 23.48 -27.68
C THR A 501 -2.55 23.32 -27.39
N LEU A 502 -2.03 22.09 -27.35
CA LEU A 502 -0.61 21.85 -27.14
C LEU A 502 0.24 22.38 -28.31
N LEU A 503 -0.21 22.17 -29.55
CA LEU A 503 0.45 22.69 -30.75
C LEU A 503 0.50 24.22 -30.73
N LEU A 504 -0.65 24.89 -30.49
CA LEU A 504 -0.74 26.35 -30.39
C LEU A 504 0.06 26.91 -29.21
N GLY A 505 0.07 26.22 -28.06
CA GLY A 505 0.82 26.59 -26.86
C GLY A 505 2.33 26.36 -26.96
N SER A 506 2.79 25.45 -27.82
CA SER A 506 4.21 25.21 -28.08
C SER A 506 4.87 26.37 -28.83
N VAL A 507 4.12 27.12 -29.64
CA VAL A 507 4.63 28.26 -30.43
C VAL A 507 5.16 29.39 -29.53
N PRO A 508 4.42 29.88 -28.51
CA PRO A 508 4.96 30.82 -27.53
C PRO A 508 6.21 30.33 -26.79
N ILE A 509 6.26 29.03 -26.44
CA ILE A 509 7.39 28.43 -25.71
C ILE A 509 8.64 28.33 -26.59
N LEU A 510 8.50 27.92 -27.85
CA LEU A 510 9.60 27.93 -28.81
C LEU A 510 10.08 29.36 -29.07
N LEU A 511 9.15 30.32 -29.14
CA LEU A 511 9.47 31.73 -29.27
C LEU A 511 10.22 32.28 -28.04
N THR A 512 9.99 31.83 -26.80
CA THR A 512 10.82 32.28 -25.66
C THR A 512 12.26 31.80 -25.75
N GLN A 513 12.51 30.62 -26.33
CA GLN A 513 13.85 30.04 -26.50
C GLN A 513 14.67 30.64 -27.65
N THR A 514 14.09 31.48 -28.52
CA THR A 514 14.78 32.14 -29.65
C THR A 514 16.01 32.98 -29.26
N LYS A 515 16.14 33.40 -28.00
CA LYS A 515 17.30 34.10 -27.46
C LYS A 515 18.60 33.28 -27.55
N MET A 516 18.47 31.96 -27.49
CA MET A 516 19.58 30.99 -27.61
C MET A 516 19.95 30.73 -29.08
N LEU A 517 19.05 30.99 -30.03
CA LEU A 517 19.13 30.53 -31.42
C LEU A 517 19.48 31.64 -32.43
N LEU A 518 19.08 32.90 -32.20
CA LEU A 518 19.13 33.98 -33.23
C LEU A 518 20.00 35.20 -32.85
N GLY A 519 20.67 35.19 -31.70
CA GLY A 519 21.60 36.25 -31.29
C GLY A 519 20.96 37.60 -30.89
N LYS A 520 21.67 38.36 -30.03
CA LYS A 520 21.14 39.57 -29.35
C LYS A 520 20.71 40.72 -30.29
N GLN A 521 21.34 40.87 -31.45
CA GLN A 521 21.03 41.97 -32.38
C GLN A 521 19.69 41.78 -33.11
N MET A 522 19.39 40.54 -33.53
CA MET A 522 18.16 40.24 -34.25
C MET A 522 16.94 40.20 -33.31
N GLU A 523 17.15 39.81 -32.05
CA GLU A 523 16.13 39.79 -30.98
C GLU A 523 15.53 41.19 -30.71
N LYS A 524 16.36 42.24 -30.72
CA LYS A 524 15.91 43.62 -30.44
C LYS A 524 14.97 44.15 -31.51
N LYS A 525 15.13 43.71 -32.76
CA LYS A 525 14.34 44.14 -33.92
C LYS A 525 12.99 43.42 -34.01
N ILE A 526 12.90 42.19 -33.52
CA ILE A 526 11.70 41.33 -33.61
C ILE A 526 10.89 41.31 -32.31
N ARG A 527 11.38 41.93 -31.23
CA ARG A 527 10.78 41.89 -29.88
C ARG A 527 9.29 42.25 -29.86
N SER A 528 8.89 43.34 -30.49
CA SER A 528 7.48 43.78 -30.51
C SER A 528 6.58 42.79 -31.26
N VAL A 529 7.06 42.26 -32.40
CA VAL A 529 6.34 41.27 -33.21
C VAL A 529 6.23 39.93 -32.46
N LYS A 530 7.30 39.50 -31.79
CA LYS A 530 7.34 38.29 -30.96
C LYS A 530 6.31 38.33 -29.83
N VAL A 531 6.21 39.46 -29.11
CA VAL A 531 5.20 39.61 -28.04
C VAL A 531 3.79 39.52 -28.60
N ILE A 532 3.51 40.16 -29.74
CA ILE A 532 2.21 40.11 -30.40
C ILE A 532 1.86 38.66 -30.82
N VAL A 533 2.79 37.95 -31.46
CA VAL A 533 2.57 36.55 -31.88
C VAL A 533 2.39 35.64 -30.67
N MET A 534 3.14 35.83 -29.59
CA MET A 534 2.97 35.06 -28.34
C MET A 534 1.59 35.28 -27.72
N VAL A 535 1.09 36.52 -27.70
CA VAL A 535 -0.24 36.84 -27.17
C VAL A 535 -1.34 36.23 -28.05
N ILE A 536 -1.23 36.35 -29.38
CA ILE A 536 -2.22 35.81 -30.32
C ILE A 536 -2.30 34.28 -30.19
N PHE A 537 -1.17 33.57 -30.25
CA PHE A 537 -1.17 32.11 -30.13
C PHE A 537 -1.52 31.63 -28.72
N GLY A 538 -1.20 32.40 -27.68
CA GLY A 538 -1.64 32.14 -26.30
C GLY A 538 -3.16 32.25 -26.14
N VAL A 539 -3.79 33.28 -26.72
CA VAL A 539 -5.24 33.44 -26.73
C VAL A 539 -5.90 32.36 -27.59
N LEU A 540 -5.35 32.04 -28.76
CA LEU A 540 -5.85 30.96 -29.63
C LEU A 540 -5.76 29.60 -28.95
N ALA A 541 -4.74 29.36 -28.12
CA ALA A 541 -4.65 28.15 -27.31
C ALA A 541 -5.71 28.10 -26.19
N LEU A 542 -6.22 29.23 -25.70
CA LEU A 542 -7.29 29.23 -24.69
C LEU A 542 -8.67 28.88 -25.27
N ILE A 543 -8.91 29.16 -26.56
CA ILE A 543 -10.21 28.97 -27.20
C ILE A 543 -10.71 27.51 -27.14
N PRO A 544 -9.92 26.47 -27.51
CA PRO A 544 -10.37 25.09 -27.43
C PRO A 544 -10.69 24.61 -26.01
N VAL A 545 -10.03 25.18 -24.99
CA VAL A 545 -10.26 24.88 -23.56
C VAL A 545 -11.61 25.45 -23.10
N ILE A 546 -11.94 26.67 -23.53
CA ILE A 546 -13.22 27.33 -23.22
C ILE A 546 -14.41 26.58 -23.84
N PHE A 547 -14.22 25.94 -25.00
CA PHE A 547 -15.25 25.13 -25.66
C PHE A 547 -15.31 23.66 -25.19
N ILE A 548 -14.65 23.32 -24.08
CA ILE A 548 -14.99 22.13 -23.30
C ILE A 548 -16.22 22.50 -22.48
N LYS A 549 -17.41 22.18 -22.98
CA LYS A 549 -18.65 22.28 -22.19
C LYS A 549 -18.55 21.33 -21.01
N LEU A 550 -18.16 21.85 -19.86
CA LEU A 550 -18.43 21.23 -18.57
C LEU A 550 -19.94 21.36 -18.30
N PRO A 551 -20.61 20.31 -17.82
CA PRO A 551 -21.98 20.43 -17.34
C PRO A 551 -21.94 21.37 -16.12
N SER A 552 -22.36 22.61 -16.32
CA SER A 552 -22.50 23.59 -15.25
C SER A 552 -23.70 23.17 -14.40
N ALA A 553 -23.44 22.59 -13.23
CA ALA A 553 -24.44 22.39 -12.19
C ALA A 553 -24.78 23.75 -11.57
N LYS A 554 -25.64 24.53 -12.25
CA LYS A 554 -26.45 25.53 -11.56
C LYS A 554 -27.57 24.75 -10.89
N SER A 555 -27.66 24.82 -9.56
CA SER A 555 -28.84 24.36 -8.83
C SER A 555 -30.03 25.18 -9.33
N VAL A 556 -30.84 24.57 -10.18
CA VAL A 556 -32.12 25.13 -10.59
C VAL A 556 -32.98 25.09 -9.33
N SER A 557 -33.51 26.25 -8.92
CA SER A 557 -34.54 26.33 -7.89
C SER A 557 -35.66 25.36 -8.26
N THR A 558 -35.93 24.39 -7.39
CA THR A 558 -37.01 23.41 -7.55
C THR A 558 -38.34 24.14 -7.60
N PHE A 559 -38.80 24.44 -8.82
CA PHE A 559 -40.18 24.83 -9.07
C PHE A 559 -41.01 23.54 -9.12
N GLU A 560 -41.73 23.25 -8.05
CA GLU A 560 -42.70 22.16 -8.01
C GLU A 560 -43.96 22.61 -8.76
N MET A 561 -44.13 22.10 -9.99
CA MET A 561 -45.32 22.37 -10.80
C MET A 561 -46.40 21.35 -10.48
N THR A 562 -47.63 21.80 -10.21
CA THR A 562 -48.76 20.91 -9.93
C THR A 562 -49.32 20.30 -11.24
N PRO A 563 -50.07 19.17 -11.17
CA PRO A 563 -50.71 18.59 -12.35
C PRO A 563 -51.65 19.57 -13.07
N GLU A 564 -52.41 20.36 -12.30
CA GLU A 564 -53.36 21.36 -12.82
C GLU A 564 -52.66 22.50 -13.55
N GLU A 565 -51.53 22.98 -13.02
CA GLU A 565 -50.68 23.98 -13.67
C GLU A 565 -50.14 23.44 -15.00
N TYR A 566 -49.65 22.20 -15.02
CA TYR A 566 -49.21 21.56 -16.27
C TYR A 566 -50.34 21.51 -17.30
N VAL A 567 -51.56 21.12 -16.91
CA VAL A 567 -52.72 21.09 -17.82
C VAL A 567 -53.10 22.49 -18.31
N SER A 568 -52.96 23.53 -17.48
CA SER A 568 -53.21 24.90 -17.91
C SER A 568 -52.22 25.41 -18.96
N PHE A 569 -50.94 25.02 -18.86
CA PHE A 569 -49.90 25.45 -19.78
C PHE A 569 -49.79 24.57 -21.03
N CYS A 570 -50.03 23.27 -20.85
CA CYS A 570 -49.67 22.18 -21.74
C CYS A 570 -50.75 21.10 -21.92
N GLY A 571 -51.98 21.36 -21.47
CA GLY A 571 -53.10 20.44 -21.66
C GLY A 571 -53.47 20.25 -23.14
N PRO A 572 -53.89 19.03 -23.54
CA PRO A 572 -54.31 18.78 -24.91
C PRO A 572 -55.62 19.53 -25.20
N GLY A 573 -55.56 20.56 -26.05
CA GLY A 573 -56.77 21.16 -26.63
C GLY A 573 -57.42 20.22 -27.65
N ALA A 574 -58.71 20.41 -27.95
CA ALA A 574 -59.47 19.62 -28.92
C ALA A 574 -59.06 19.89 -30.41
N GLY A 575 -57.76 19.94 -30.70
CA GLY A 575 -57.20 20.33 -32.00
C GLY A 575 -55.77 19.83 -32.24
N ASN A 576 -55.03 20.49 -33.13
CA ASN A 576 -53.67 20.11 -33.50
C ASN A 576 -52.72 20.19 -32.29
N THR A 577 -52.02 19.09 -31.99
CA THR A 577 -51.11 18.96 -30.85
C THR A 577 -49.73 19.59 -31.09
N ALA A 578 -49.33 19.79 -32.35
CA ALA A 578 -47.99 20.29 -32.69
C ALA A 578 -47.64 21.68 -32.11
N PRO A 579 -48.54 22.69 -32.09
CA PRO A 579 -48.27 23.99 -31.45
C PRO A 579 -48.06 23.87 -29.94
N TYR A 580 -48.78 22.96 -29.28
CA TYR A 580 -48.66 22.70 -27.84
C TYR A 580 -47.36 21.97 -27.52
N GLN A 581 -46.97 20.98 -28.34
CA GLN A 581 -45.67 20.30 -28.22
C GLN A 581 -44.50 21.29 -28.33
N MET A 582 -44.55 22.22 -29.29
CA MET A 582 -43.51 23.24 -29.44
C MET A 582 -43.42 24.18 -28.23
N LYS A 583 -44.56 24.63 -27.70
CA LYS A 583 -44.62 25.51 -26.52
C LYS A 583 -44.16 24.80 -25.24
N CYS A 584 -44.54 23.54 -25.07
CA CYS A 584 -44.27 22.75 -23.87
C CYS A 584 -42.90 22.08 -23.88
N ASN A 585 -42.18 22.11 -25.00
CA ASN A 585 -40.80 21.65 -25.05
C ASN A 585 -39.86 22.43 -24.10
N HIS A 586 -40.22 23.67 -23.73
CA HIS A 586 -39.43 24.48 -22.80
C HIS A 586 -39.36 23.96 -21.37
N ILE A 587 -40.32 23.13 -20.95
CA ILE A 587 -40.36 22.52 -19.61
C ILE A 587 -39.82 21.08 -19.60
N GLN A 588 -39.28 20.60 -20.72
CA GLN A 588 -38.62 19.30 -20.81
C GLN A 588 -37.43 19.26 -19.83
N GLY A 589 -37.34 18.19 -19.04
CA GLY A 589 -36.33 17.99 -18.01
C GLY A 589 -36.69 18.53 -16.63
N GLN A 590 -37.80 19.27 -16.49
CA GLN A 590 -38.25 19.78 -15.19
C GLN A 590 -38.70 18.63 -14.28
N LYS A 591 -38.29 18.71 -13.00
CA LYS A 591 -38.68 17.77 -11.95
C LYS A 591 -40.12 18.07 -11.49
N VAL A 592 -40.95 17.04 -11.44
CA VAL A 592 -42.35 17.11 -10.98
C VAL A 592 -42.62 16.00 -9.97
N THR A 593 -43.49 16.28 -9.00
CA THR A 593 -43.91 15.34 -7.95
C THR A 593 -45.43 15.25 -7.96
N TRP A 594 -45.99 14.15 -8.48
CA TRP A 594 -47.43 13.99 -8.68
C TRP A 594 -47.95 12.69 -8.07
N SER A 595 -49.26 12.63 -7.86
CA SER A 595 -49.96 11.45 -7.37
C SER A 595 -51.02 11.02 -8.37
N GLY A 596 -51.16 9.71 -8.59
CA GLY A 596 -52.14 9.16 -9.52
C GLY A 596 -52.45 7.68 -9.27
N GLU A 597 -53.47 7.20 -9.97
CA GLU A 597 -53.94 5.82 -9.91
C GLU A 597 -53.21 4.96 -10.96
N LEU A 598 -52.65 3.83 -10.52
CA LEU A 598 -51.95 2.90 -11.39
C LEU A 598 -52.94 2.14 -12.30
N ILE A 599 -52.80 2.29 -13.60
CA ILE A 599 -53.55 1.52 -14.61
C ILE A 599 -52.88 0.17 -14.85
N GLY A 600 -51.55 0.16 -14.95
CA GLY A 600 -50.76 -1.06 -15.16
C GLY A 600 -49.30 -0.77 -15.54
N ALA A 601 -48.47 -1.80 -15.57
CA ALA A 601 -47.06 -1.69 -15.95
C ALA A 601 -46.70 -2.72 -17.02
N LYS A 602 -45.79 -2.34 -17.93
CA LYS A 602 -45.28 -3.25 -18.98
C LYS A 602 -43.77 -3.11 -19.12
N VAL A 603 -43.10 -4.19 -19.51
CA VAL A 603 -41.68 -4.15 -19.88
C VAL A 603 -41.56 -3.53 -21.27
N THR A 604 -40.73 -2.49 -21.41
CA THR A 604 -40.46 -1.81 -22.69
C THR A 604 -39.20 -2.29 -23.36
N LYS A 605 -38.16 -2.60 -22.57
CA LYS A 605 -36.87 -3.05 -23.08
C LYS A 605 -36.25 -4.05 -22.11
N ILE A 606 -35.66 -5.10 -22.67
CA ILE A 606 -34.81 -6.05 -21.97
C ILE A 606 -33.42 -5.93 -22.59
N SER A 607 -32.40 -5.61 -21.78
CA SER A 607 -31.01 -5.55 -22.23
C SER A 607 -30.14 -6.53 -21.46
N ASN A 608 -29.42 -7.37 -22.19
CA ASN A 608 -28.38 -8.24 -21.65
C ASN A 608 -27.05 -7.83 -22.27
N TYR A 609 -26.15 -7.25 -21.48
CA TYR A 609 -24.85 -6.77 -21.98
C TYR A 609 -23.87 -7.90 -22.30
N VAL A 610 -24.15 -9.11 -21.81
CA VAL A 610 -23.30 -10.30 -21.96
C VAL A 610 -23.70 -11.12 -23.20
N GLU A 611 -25.00 -11.16 -23.53
CA GLU A 611 -25.53 -11.96 -24.64
C GLU A 611 -24.93 -11.64 -26.02
N PRO A 612 -24.71 -10.37 -26.44
CA PRO A 612 -24.05 -10.05 -27.71
C PRO A 612 -22.59 -10.52 -27.78
N LEU A 613 -21.91 -10.57 -26.63
CA LEU A 613 -20.53 -11.07 -26.54
C LEU A 613 -20.50 -12.59 -26.72
N MET A 614 -21.48 -13.29 -26.12
CA MET A 614 -21.58 -14.76 -26.15
C MET A 614 -22.07 -15.30 -27.50
N SER A 615 -22.98 -14.59 -28.15
CA SER A 615 -23.48 -14.92 -29.50
C SER A 615 -22.45 -14.67 -30.61
N GLY A 616 -21.40 -13.90 -30.34
CA GLY A 616 -20.27 -13.72 -31.26
C GLY A 616 -19.23 -14.86 -31.22
N LEU A 617 -19.36 -15.82 -30.31
CA LEU A 617 -18.41 -16.93 -30.13
C LEU A 617 -18.88 -18.22 -30.83
N PRO A 618 -17.97 -19.14 -31.19
CA PRO A 618 -18.33 -20.46 -31.70
C PRO A 618 -19.13 -21.27 -30.68
N SER A 619 -20.14 -22.04 -31.13
CA SER A 619 -21.10 -22.75 -30.28
C SER A 619 -20.48 -23.61 -29.17
N PHE A 620 -19.35 -24.29 -29.42
CA PHE A 620 -18.68 -25.14 -28.43
C PHE A 620 -18.12 -24.36 -27.22
N LEU A 621 -17.75 -23.09 -27.41
CA LEU A 621 -17.30 -22.19 -26.34
C LEU A 621 -18.50 -21.50 -25.68
N THR A 622 -19.51 -21.14 -26.47
CA THR A 622 -20.68 -20.39 -25.99
C THR A 622 -21.44 -21.14 -24.90
N ASP A 623 -21.67 -22.44 -25.04
CA ASP A 623 -22.44 -23.21 -24.05
C ASP A 623 -21.67 -23.41 -22.74
N GLN A 624 -20.35 -23.67 -22.82
CA GLN A 624 -19.50 -23.75 -21.63
C GLN A 624 -19.41 -22.40 -20.90
N LEU A 625 -19.24 -21.31 -21.65
CA LEU A 625 -19.14 -19.97 -21.08
C LEU A 625 -20.49 -19.49 -20.53
N ARG A 626 -21.62 -19.84 -21.15
CA ARG A 626 -22.96 -19.57 -20.62
C ARG A 626 -23.16 -20.24 -19.26
N CYS A 627 -22.64 -21.44 -19.03
CA CYS A 627 -22.69 -22.08 -17.72
C CYS A 627 -21.71 -21.50 -16.69
N ILE A 628 -20.55 -21.00 -17.13
CA ILE A 628 -19.57 -20.36 -16.23
C ILE A 628 -20.09 -19.00 -15.72
N TYR A 629 -20.71 -18.21 -16.61
CA TYR A 629 -21.15 -16.85 -16.31
C TYR A 629 -22.65 -16.72 -16.02
N GLY A 630 -23.45 -17.72 -16.36
CA GLY A 630 -24.89 -17.78 -16.14
C GLY A 630 -25.29 -18.71 -15.00
N THR A 631 -26.58 -19.03 -14.98
CA THR A 631 -27.19 -19.91 -13.99
C THR A 631 -27.76 -21.14 -14.68
N GLU A 632 -27.59 -22.30 -14.06
CA GLU A 632 -28.21 -23.54 -14.53
C GLU A 632 -29.72 -23.50 -14.33
N PHE A 633 -30.49 -24.08 -15.25
CA PHE A 633 -31.96 -24.16 -15.14
C PHE A 633 -32.44 -24.99 -13.93
N GLY A 634 -31.58 -25.79 -13.29
CA GLY A 634 -31.93 -26.61 -12.13
C GLY A 634 -32.91 -27.74 -12.47
N ASP A 635 -33.56 -28.32 -11.46
CA ASP A 635 -34.55 -29.39 -11.65
C ASP A 635 -35.91 -28.79 -12.04
N CYS A 636 -36.30 -28.95 -13.31
CA CYS A 636 -37.50 -28.30 -13.88
C CYS A 636 -38.80 -28.72 -13.16
N ASP A 637 -38.82 -29.90 -12.52
CA ASP A 637 -39.99 -30.42 -11.81
C ASP A 637 -40.31 -29.66 -10.51
N LYS A 638 -39.36 -28.85 -10.01
CA LYS A 638 -39.53 -28.03 -8.80
C LYS A 638 -40.17 -26.66 -9.08
N ILE A 639 -40.41 -26.33 -10.35
CA ILE A 639 -41.00 -25.06 -10.77
C ILE A 639 -42.51 -25.11 -10.59
N LYS A 640 -43.08 -24.16 -9.81
CA LYS A 640 -44.51 -24.13 -9.46
C LYS A 640 -45.42 -23.71 -10.62
N SER A 641 -44.90 -22.96 -11.58
CA SER A 641 -45.62 -22.45 -12.74
C SER A 641 -45.54 -23.47 -13.88
N GLU A 642 -46.69 -23.92 -14.38
CA GLU A 642 -46.78 -24.93 -15.44
C GLU A 642 -46.10 -24.46 -16.74
N VAL A 643 -46.27 -23.17 -17.07
CA VAL A 643 -45.67 -22.53 -18.26
C VAL A 643 -44.14 -22.44 -18.12
N ASP A 644 -43.63 -22.10 -16.94
CA ASP A 644 -42.19 -22.00 -16.72
C ASP A 644 -41.52 -23.38 -16.67
N ARG A 645 -42.25 -24.41 -16.22
CA ARG A 645 -41.80 -25.79 -16.26
C ARG A 645 -41.67 -26.29 -17.71
N GLU A 646 -42.67 -26.04 -18.55
CA GLU A 646 -42.62 -26.39 -19.98
C GLU A 646 -41.51 -25.65 -20.73
N LEU A 647 -41.29 -24.37 -20.41
CA LEU A 647 -40.19 -23.60 -20.98
C LEU A 647 -38.82 -24.17 -20.54
N CYS A 648 -38.68 -24.57 -19.28
CA CYS A 648 -37.46 -25.17 -18.74
C CYS A 648 -37.13 -26.52 -19.42
N THR A 649 -38.12 -27.40 -19.57
CA THR A 649 -37.93 -28.71 -20.23
C THR A 649 -37.60 -28.54 -21.70
N LEU A 650 -38.24 -27.60 -22.39
CA LEU A 650 -37.94 -27.26 -23.78
C LEU A 650 -36.51 -26.75 -23.95
N MET A 651 -36.07 -25.79 -23.13
CA MET A 651 -34.71 -25.23 -23.23
C MET A 651 -33.62 -26.27 -22.97
N LYS A 652 -33.82 -27.17 -22.01
CA LYS A 652 -32.93 -28.32 -21.79
C LYS A 652 -32.93 -29.30 -22.96
N SER A 653 -34.09 -29.57 -23.56
CA SER A 653 -34.18 -30.46 -24.74
C SER A 653 -33.43 -29.92 -25.97
N LEU A 654 -33.22 -28.59 -26.03
CA LEU A 654 -32.44 -27.91 -27.06
C LEU A 654 -30.94 -27.83 -26.74
N GLY A 655 -30.47 -28.44 -25.65
CA GLY A 655 -29.06 -28.43 -25.23
C GLY A 655 -28.63 -27.15 -24.50
N HIS A 656 -29.57 -26.32 -24.04
CA HIS A 656 -29.28 -25.12 -23.25
C HIS A 656 -29.49 -25.42 -21.76
N ASP A 657 -28.44 -25.94 -21.12
CA ASP A 657 -28.48 -26.29 -19.69
C ASP A 657 -28.40 -25.06 -18.75
N CYS A 658 -27.88 -23.94 -19.26
CA CYS A 658 -27.68 -22.70 -18.49
C CYS A 658 -28.20 -21.46 -19.23
N HIS A 659 -28.65 -20.45 -18.48
CA HIS A 659 -29.16 -19.18 -19.00
C HIS A 659 -28.48 -17.96 -18.38
N LEU A 660 -28.51 -16.84 -19.08
CA LEU A 660 -27.91 -15.57 -18.64
C LEU A 660 -28.91 -14.55 -18.09
N LYS A 661 -30.16 -14.97 -17.78
CA LYS A 661 -31.22 -14.08 -17.25
C LYS A 661 -30.82 -13.28 -16.01
N GLY A 662 -29.85 -13.74 -15.22
CA GLY A 662 -29.32 -12.99 -14.08
C GLY A 662 -28.60 -11.68 -14.45
N HIS A 663 -28.24 -11.52 -15.74
CA HIS A 663 -27.64 -10.30 -16.30
C HIS A 663 -28.64 -9.46 -17.11
N ASP A 664 -29.92 -9.85 -17.12
CA ASP A 664 -30.96 -9.07 -17.80
C ASP A 664 -31.29 -7.83 -16.97
N THR A 665 -31.27 -6.68 -17.65
CA THR A 665 -31.73 -5.40 -17.11
C THR A 665 -33.03 -5.01 -17.79
N TYR A 666 -34.03 -4.63 -16.99
CA TYR A 666 -35.37 -4.32 -17.47
C TYR A 666 -35.65 -2.81 -17.44
N ASN A 667 -36.32 -2.31 -18.49
CA ASN A 667 -37.00 -1.02 -18.45
C ASN A 667 -38.51 -1.26 -18.45
N PHE A 668 -39.22 -0.47 -17.65
CA PHE A 668 -40.66 -0.56 -17.46
C PHE A 668 -41.32 0.75 -17.88
N ALA A 669 -42.50 0.64 -18.51
CA ALA A 669 -43.44 1.74 -18.69
C ALA A 669 -44.62 1.52 -17.75
N ILE A 670 -44.79 2.41 -16.78
CA ILE A 670 -45.88 2.41 -15.82
C ILE A 670 -46.94 3.40 -16.31
N GLN A 671 -48.18 2.95 -16.50
CA GLN A 671 -49.29 3.79 -16.93
C GLN A 671 -50.07 4.27 -15.71
N VAL A 672 -50.22 5.59 -15.60
CA VAL A 672 -50.84 6.25 -14.45
C VAL A 672 -51.93 7.20 -14.94
N LYS A 673 -53.07 7.17 -14.25
CA LYS A 673 -54.17 8.10 -14.43
C LYS A 673 -54.05 9.22 -13.39
N LEU A 674 -54.03 10.47 -13.83
CA LEU A 674 -54.02 11.63 -12.95
C LEU A 674 -55.43 12.21 -12.84
N GLU A 675 -55.77 12.72 -11.66
CA GLU A 675 -56.95 13.56 -11.50
C GLU A 675 -56.73 14.91 -12.21
N GLY A 676 -57.68 15.34 -13.05
CA GLY A 676 -57.60 16.60 -13.79
C GLY A 676 -56.86 16.56 -15.14
N PHE A 677 -56.28 15.42 -15.55
CA PHE A 677 -55.67 15.24 -16.87
C PHE A 677 -56.44 14.19 -17.69
N ASP A 678 -57.01 14.60 -18.81
CA ASP A 678 -57.79 13.73 -19.71
C ASP A 678 -56.91 12.87 -20.64
N GLY A 679 -55.88 12.26 -20.06
CA GLY A 679 -54.84 11.50 -20.76
C GLY A 679 -54.13 10.48 -19.86
N THR A 680 -53.13 9.78 -20.40
CA THR A 680 -52.35 8.77 -19.66
C THR A 680 -50.91 9.22 -19.47
N VAL A 681 -50.43 9.15 -18.23
CA VAL A 681 -49.02 9.39 -17.92
C VAL A 681 -48.25 8.08 -17.98
N ILE A 682 -47.13 8.07 -18.68
CA ILE A 682 -46.23 6.93 -18.83
C ILE A 682 -44.95 7.23 -18.07
N LEU A 683 -44.70 6.52 -16.98
CA LEU A 683 -43.45 6.61 -16.23
C LEU A 683 -42.44 5.60 -16.79
N ASP A 684 -41.30 6.08 -17.31
CA ASP A 684 -40.15 5.26 -17.71
C ASP A 684 -39.29 4.98 -16.47
N ALA A 685 -39.28 3.71 -16.05
CA ALA A 685 -38.60 3.22 -14.87
C ALA A 685 -37.51 2.21 -15.25
N GLY A 686 -36.34 2.33 -14.64
CA GLY A 686 -35.23 1.39 -14.84
C GLY A 686 -35.35 0.13 -13.98
N ASP A 687 -34.35 -0.75 -14.11
CA ASP A 687 -34.29 -2.06 -13.47
C ASP A 687 -34.36 -2.00 -11.94
N SER A 688 -33.86 -0.91 -11.34
CA SER A 688 -33.89 -0.68 -9.90
C SER A 688 -35.30 -0.71 -9.28
N TYR A 689 -36.34 -0.43 -10.07
CA TYR A 689 -37.73 -0.44 -9.61
C TYR A 689 -38.41 -1.79 -9.82
N LYS A 690 -37.73 -2.81 -10.36
CA LYS A 690 -38.31 -4.11 -10.72
C LYS A 690 -39.15 -4.72 -9.60
N ASN A 691 -38.60 -4.82 -8.39
CA ASN A 691 -39.30 -5.47 -7.29
C ASN A 691 -40.51 -4.65 -6.82
N THR A 692 -40.40 -3.32 -6.80
CA THR A 692 -41.52 -2.42 -6.47
C THR A 692 -42.63 -2.50 -7.51
N ILE A 693 -42.28 -2.49 -8.81
CA ILE A 693 -43.24 -2.56 -9.91
C ILE A 693 -43.96 -3.90 -9.96
N VAL A 694 -43.23 -5.01 -9.72
CA VAL A 694 -43.82 -6.36 -9.65
C VAL A 694 -44.77 -6.48 -8.45
N ALA A 695 -44.52 -5.76 -7.37
CA ALA A 695 -45.38 -5.78 -6.19
C ALA A 695 -46.64 -4.93 -6.33
N LEU A 696 -46.67 -3.92 -7.21
CA LEU A 696 -47.80 -3.02 -7.44
C LEU A 696 -49.00 -3.72 -8.11
N GLN A 697 -50.21 -3.25 -7.82
CA GLN A 697 -51.47 -3.77 -8.34
C GLN A 697 -52.27 -2.65 -9.02
N ALA A 698 -53.02 -2.98 -10.07
CA ALA A 698 -53.89 -2.02 -10.74
C ALA A 698 -54.91 -1.43 -9.75
N GLY A 699 -55.08 -0.10 -9.77
CA GLY A 699 -55.87 0.65 -8.80
C GLY A 699 -55.08 1.21 -7.61
N ASP A 700 -53.80 0.84 -7.44
CA ASP A 700 -52.96 1.43 -6.39
C ASP A 700 -52.76 2.94 -6.62
N THR A 701 -52.89 3.72 -5.56
CA THR A 701 -52.51 5.15 -5.59
C THR A 701 -51.02 5.26 -5.35
N ILE A 702 -50.31 5.84 -6.31
CA ILE A 702 -48.85 6.01 -6.27
C ILE A 702 -48.50 7.50 -6.31
N LYS A 703 -47.54 7.89 -5.47
CA LYS A 703 -46.86 9.18 -5.52
C LYS A 703 -45.51 8.98 -6.20
N PHE A 704 -45.21 9.78 -7.21
CA PHE A 704 -43.99 9.64 -7.98
C PHE A 704 -43.32 10.99 -8.22
N THR A 705 -41.99 10.96 -8.25
CA THR A 705 -41.15 12.09 -8.61
C THR A 705 -40.38 11.73 -9.86
N GLY A 706 -40.36 12.61 -10.86
CA GLY A 706 -39.69 12.34 -12.12
C GLY A 706 -39.47 13.58 -12.96
N ASN A 707 -38.70 13.42 -14.03
CA ASN A 707 -38.44 14.51 -14.98
C ASN A 707 -39.34 14.35 -16.20
N LEU A 708 -39.93 15.44 -16.68
CA LEU A 708 -40.70 15.47 -17.93
C LEU A 708 -39.78 15.17 -19.12
N VAL A 709 -40.09 14.19 -19.98
CA VAL A 709 -39.20 13.81 -21.10
C VAL A 709 -39.90 13.85 -22.44
N ASP A 710 -40.98 13.10 -22.61
CA ASP A 710 -41.59 12.85 -23.91
C ASP A 710 -43.10 13.17 -23.89
N GLY A 711 -43.70 13.39 -25.06
CA GLY A 711 -45.17 13.54 -25.18
C GLY A 711 -45.77 14.79 -24.54
N LEU A 712 -44.97 15.81 -24.25
CA LEU A 712 -45.40 17.11 -23.70
C LEU A 712 -46.42 17.77 -24.63
N GLY A 713 -47.56 18.24 -24.13
CA GLY A 713 -48.62 18.81 -24.98
C GLY A 713 -49.49 17.78 -25.70
N THR A 714 -49.39 16.49 -25.37
CA THR A 714 -50.25 15.42 -25.89
C THR A 714 -51.05 14.75 -24.78
N SER A 715 -52.00 13.89 -25.15
CA SER A 715 -52.73 13.03 -24.21
C SER A 715 -51.90 11.88 -23.64
N SER A 716 -50.66 11.67 -24.10
CA SER A 716 -49.73 10.68 -23.56
C SER A 716 -48.43 11.35 -23.09
N LEU A 717 -48.29 11.53 -21.78
CA LEU A 717 -47.15 12.24 -21.20
C LEU A 717 -46.09 11.26 -20.68
N GLY A 718 -44.86 11.36 -21.19
CA GLY A 718 -43.72 10.56 -20.76
C GLY A 718 -42.90 11.25 -19.66
N ILE A 719 -42.75 10.57 -18.53
CA ILE A 719 -41.96 11.04 -17.38
C ILE A 719 -40.88 10.01 -17.07
N LYS A 720 -39.64 10.46 -16.92
CA LYS A 720 -38.55 9.60 -16.45
C LYS A 720 -38.54 9.55 -14.93
N LEU A 721 -38.80 8.37 -14.39
CA LEU A 721 -38.98 8.16 -12.97
C LEU A 721 -37.68 8.38 -12.19
N LYS A 722 -37.80 9.01 -11.02
CA LYS A 722 -36.73 9.25 -10.04
C LYS A 722 -37.07 8.68 -8.67
N GLN A 723 -38.33 8.78 -8.26
CA GLN A 723 -38.83 8.24 -6.99
C GLN A 723 -40.25 7.73 -7.20
N LEU A 724 -40.61 6.67 -6.48
CA LEU A 724 -41.93 6.05 -6.54
C LEU A 724 -42.27 5.53 -5.16
N SER A 725 -43.42 5.94 -4.63
CA SER A 725 -43.97 5.45 -3.38
C SER A 725 -45.45 5.07 -3.57
N CYS A 726 -45.85 3.96 -2.95
CA CYS A 726 -47.24 3.55 -2.90
C CYS A 726 -47.90 4.18 -1.66
N THR A 727 -49.00 4.90 -1.84
CA THR A 727 -49.73 5.54 -0.73
C THR A 727 -50.98 4.76 -0.32
N SER A 728 -51.44 3.81 -1.15
CA SER A 728 -52.62 2.99 -0.85
C SER A 728 -52.33 1.83 0.10
N ARG A 729 -51.10 1.31 0.12
CA ARG A 729 -50.69 0.18 0.98
C ARG A 729 -49.18 0.19 1.25
N GLU A 730 -48.80 -0.30 2.42
CA GLU A 730 -47.38 -0.54 2.75
C GLU A 730 -46.85 -1.71 1.92
N LEU A 731 -45.77 -1.46 1.18
CA LEU A 731 -45.02 -2.48 0.46
C LEU A 731 -43.70 -2.71 1.19
N ASP A 732 -43.42 -3.96 1.55
CA ASP A 732 -42.19 -4.43 2.24
C ASP A 732 -40.87 -4.17 1.47
N VAL A 733 -40.95 -3.50 0.31
CA VAL A 733 -39.87 -3.34 -0.68
C VAL A 733 -39.63 -1.86 -1.04
N MET A 734 -40.19 -0.92 -0.27
CA MET A 734 -40.01 0.51 -0.56
C MET A 734 -38.64 1.01 -0.10
N MET A 735 -37.70 1.09 -1.05
CA MET A 735 -36.55 1.97 -0.93
C MET A 735 -37.00 3.39 -1.30
N GLU A 736 -37.26 4.22 -0.30
CA GLU A 736 -37.28 5.66 -0.50
C GLU A 736 -35.86 6.09 -0.91
N MET A 737 -35.64 6.30 -2.20
CA MET A 737 -34.50 7.09 -2.66
C MET A 737 -34.92 8.55 -2.64
N GLU A 738 -34.91 9.17 -1.45
CA GLU A 738 -34.71 10.61 -1.38
C GLU A 738 -33.33 10.94 -1.97
N GLU A 739 -33.18 12.11 -2.58
CA GLU A 739 -31.85 12.69 -2.80
C GLU A 739 -31.26 12.95 -1.41
N GLU A 740 -30.63 11.92 -0.81
CA GLU A 740 -30.03 11.99 0.53
C GLU A 740 -29.09 13.20 0.62
N ASP A 741 -29.27 13.99 1.68
CA ASP A 741 -28.44 15.14 1.99
C ASP A 741 -26.96 14.69 2.04
N PRO A 742 -26.02 15.40 1.37
CA PRO A 742 -24.60 15.12 1.48
C PRO A 742 -24.10 14.95 2.92
N GLU A 743 -24.71 15.63 3.89
CA GLU A 743 -24.38 15.52 5.31
C GLU A 743 -24.82 14.18 5.92
N GLU A 744 -25.98 13.64 5.51
CA GLU A 744 -26.48 12.34 5.98
C GLU A 744 -25.70 11.17 5.38
N ILE A 745 -25.31 11.26 4.10
CA ILE A 745 -24.40 10.29 3.46
C ILE A 745 -23.06 10.27 4.21
N LEU A 746 -22.53 11.44 4.54
CA LEU A 746 -21.27 11.54 5.29
C LEU A 746 -21.41 10.92 6.68
N MET A 747 -22.47 11.22 7.42
CA MET A 747 -22.77 10.62 8.72
C MET A 747 -22.86 9.09 8.64
N ARG A 748 -23.62 8.53 7.68
CA ARG A 748 -23.78 7.08 7.52
C ARG A 748 -22.48 6.38 7.16
N GLU A 749 -21.76 6.89 6.16
CA GLU A 749 -20.47 6.33 5.73
C GLU A 749 -19.42 6.45 6.84
N MET A 750 -19.44 7.54 7.60
CA MET A 750 -18.53 7.74 8.74
C MET A 750 -18.88 6.81 9.91
N ASN A 751 -20.16 6.60 10.21
CA ASN A 751 -20.59 5.64 11.24
C ASN A 751 -20.24 4.20 10.85
N GLY A 752 -20.49 3.82 9.59
CA GLY A 752 -20.04 2.54 9.04
C GLY A 752 -18.52 2.40 9.09
N ALA A 753 -17.79 3.50 8.84
CA ALA A 753 -16.34 3.48 8.89
C ALA A 753 -15.78 3.36 10.31
N ILE A 754 -16.43 4.00 11.29
CA ILE A 754 -16.12 3.85 12.71
C ILE A 754 -16.40 2.42 13.17
N ALA A 755 -17.50 1.80 12.73
CA ALA A 755 -17.81 0.41 13.01
C ALA A 755 -16.72 -0.56 12.55
N VAL A 756 -16.30 -0.46 11.28
CA VAL A 756 -15.24 -1.31 10.74
C VAL A 756 -13.88 -1.05 11.42
N ALA A 757 -13.53 0.21 11.68
CA ALA A 757 -12.28 0.54 12.35
C ALA A 757 -12.26 0.09 13.82
N PHE A 758 -13.39 0.20 14.53
CA PHE A 758 -13.52 -0.28 15.89
C PHE A 758 -13.43 -1.81 15.93
N ASN A 759 -14.20 -2.50 15.07
CA ASN A 759 -14.21 -3.96 15.02
C ASN A 759 -12.83 -4.53 14.63
N PHE A 760 -12.02 -3.82 13.84
CA PHE A 760 -10.64 -4.21 13.55
C PHE A 760 -9.79 -4.45 14.82
N PHE A 761 -10.00 -3.61 15.86
CA PHE A 761 -9.21 -3.62 17.09
C PHE A 761 -9.90 -4.30 18.27
N TRP A 762 -11.20 -4.61 18.20
CA TRP A 762 -11.93 -5.08 19.38
C TRP A 762 -12.71 -6.38 19.16
N TYR A 763 -12.99 -6.75 17.90
CA TYR A 763 -13.61 -8.03 17.59
C TYR A 763 -12.62 -9.19 17.81
N PRO A 764 -13.02 -10.33 18.40
CA PRO A 764 -14.39 -10.76 18.73
C PRO A 764 -14.89 -10.36 20.13
N LEU A 765 -14.07 -9.72 20.97
CA LEU A 765 -14.42 -9.40 22.36
C LEU A 765 -15.55 -8.36 22.45
N VAL A 766 -15.43 -7.26 21.68
CA VAL A 766 -16.45 -6.22 21.58
C VAL A 766 -16.78 -6.02 20.11
N GLU A 767 -18.06 -6.07 19.81
CA GLU A 767 -18.62 -5.79 18.50
C GLU A 767 -19.38 -4.48 18.56
N TYR A 768 -19.08 -3.57 17.64
CA TYR A 768 -19.84 -2.34 17.42
C TYR A 768 -20.60 -2.45 16.10
N SER A 769 -21.93 -2.43 16.19
CA SER A 769 -22.87 -2.42 15.08
C SER A 769 -23.89 -1.29 15.34
N PRO A 770 -23.62 -0.06 14.87
CA PRO A 770 -24.51 1.10 15.05
C PRO A 770 -25.86 0.97 14.37
#